data_AF-A0A814IKK3-F1
#
_entry.id   AF-A0A814IKK3-F1
#
_cell.length_a   1.000
_cell.length_b   1.000
_cell.length_c   1.000
_cell.angle_alpha   90.00
_cell.angle_beta   90.00
_cell.angle_gamma   90.00
#
_symmetry.space_group_name_H-M   'P 1'
#
loop_
_entity.id
_entity.type
_entity.pdbx_description
1 polymer ?
#
loop_
_entity_poly.entity_id
_entity_poly.type
_entity_poly.pdbx_seq_one_letter_code
_entity_poly.pdbx_strand_id
1 'polypeptide(L)'
;MAENSIAIKRGGGYIGAFGPRIDTIANEVVTSAGITTVPSSPYHITLITKDELRQLTIDLSNKIDNLYDNATKIDTKHIFSLGLGGDPKGVCWVVIIWNAANIFRKKYGLSCKQFHITLSDNDNHSLDKSLNSLCTIFSLENLNLNTIDHLVLSYNLSEQYDQAFIYAREMCIRFPDSEKGWLRLGDIARRNEQYKLAMLAYAQTMNLADGQENEKIQDYCCKKIFHCASIYTEWECLFGENELDQIPEELKINLFTPWTQIIRQRFMNIYLDEQPQFHQNPREHLLVPFIDPRHGNQNLEIFSLPRYFRWIVPFFLSIMSTPRHERDIDVLASAHIGIRHIVTLTEEKPLPEEWFFNKTISHTHLPIENYRAPTIEQVDLFFRLINDPTKTPLLIHCGGGKGRAGTMIACYLAIYGFQTPAAQEWTQPFMSAGEAIDKLRQLRPGSIETEEQERFVHTFVSTVWKRRSPLPPLPNEPEGIPLEIEGQLDGNIDLIMLCGLPGSGKSYVAQMILRRDDRWTIISQDETRSRDTCERELSRPGKYSKAILDRCNPDREDRKQWLAIAHWARKPICVYFDYDPDLCISRAQQRSDHPTLIPGQRVRTAVQSMHKQTEKPKLDEGFVAICTIRSFDAANDLIKRLTPLGILKFLRTGHIMNLGAATADDFLVSFNQTNHTPYVVITEKVDGANMGFSLSVDRELLVQNRSHYITSTTHAQFRPLYTWIETHRESLYHILDRDNSFPERYILYGEWLVATHSIPYTRLSDRFLAFDLYDRQTQTWTDRDTLERLLAQSNIMLVPIMYRGPRPTDNVLKEMVHYPSHFYDGPVEGIYVKEEHNGQVINRGKIVRSDFTAGITEHWDKAPMKKNGFLIDGDDIE
;
A
#
# COMPACT_ATOMS: atom_id res chain seq x y z
N MET A 1 28.82 -44.21 14.58
CA MET A 1 27.48 -44.31 13.93
C MET A 1 26.54 -45.33 14.59
N ALA A 2 27.02 -46.31 15.38
CA ALA A 2 26.15 -47.34 15.98
C ALA A 2 25.41 -46.92 17.28
N GLU A 3 25.91 -45.92 18.02
CA GLU A 3 25.36 -45.53 19.33
C GLU A 3 23.98 -44.86 19.28
N ASN A 4 23.52 -44.39 18.11
CA ASN A 4 22.22 -43.71 17.95
C ASN A 4 21.22 -44.46 17.05
N SER A 5 21.47 -45.74 16.74
CA SER A 5 20.61 -46.51 15.83
C SER A 5 19.38 -47.10 16.53
N ILE A 6 18.22 -47.01 15.88
CA ILE A 6 16.98 -47.70 16.27
C ILE A 6 16.61 -48.63 15.12
N ALA A 7 16.38 -49.91 15.42
CA ALA A 7 15.98 -50.94 14.47
C ALA A 7 14.60 -51.47 14.83
N ILE A 8 13.72 -51.56 13.82
CA ILE A 8 12.39 -52.16 13.96
C ILE A 8 12.51 -53.64 13.61
N LYS A 9 12.11 -54.50 14.55
CA LYS A 9 12.25 -55.96 14.45
C LYS A 9 10.95 -56.68 14.80
N ARG A 10 10.79 -57.88 14.24
CA ARG A 10 9.73 -58.81 14.62
C ARG A 10 10.23 -59.72 15.74
N GLY A 11 9.49 -59.78 16.85
CA GLY A 11 9.84 -60.62 18.00
C GLY A 11 8.60 -61.24 18.63
N GLY A 12 8.61 -62.54 18.93
CA GLY A 12 7.57 -63.19 19.77
C GLY A 12 6.10 -63.01 19.34
N GLY A 13 5.83 -62.68 18.08
CA GLY A 13 4.48 -62.41 17.54
C GLY A 13 4.07 -60.93 17.49
N TYR A 14 4.93 -59.98 17.81
CA TYR A 14 4.69 -58.53 17.73
C TYR A 14 5.78 -57.83 16.89
N ILE A 15 5.57 -56.55 16.56
CA ILE A 15 6.58 -55.69 15.90
C ILE A 15 6.95 -54.56 16.87
N GLY A 16 8.24 -54.37 17.11
CA GLY A 16 8.74 -53.36 18.05
C GLY A 16 10.01 -52.67 17.58
N ALA A 17 10.28 -51.50 18.13
CA ALA A 17 11.51 -50.74 17.93
C ALA A 17 12.49 -50.97 19.08
N PHE A 18 13.75 -51.27 18.74
CA PHE A 18 14.81 -51.65 19.67
C PHE A 18 16.11 -50.91 19.30
N GLY A 19 17.05 -50.82 20.24
CA GLY A 19 18.43 -50.42 19.98
C GLY A 19 18.98 -49.42 20.99
N PRO A 20 20.28 -49.09 20.89
CA PRO A 20 21.00 -48.32 21.91
C PRO A 20 20.36 -46.98 22.28
N ARG A 21 19.71 -46.30 21.33
CA ARG A 21 19.00 -45.05 21.60
C ARG A 21 17.74 -45.23 22.44
N ILE A 22 17.01 -46.35 22.28
CA ILE A 22 15.86 -46.68 23.13
C ILE A 22 16.34 -46.99 24.55
N ASP A 23 17.43 -47.74 24.67
CA ASP A 23 18.05 -48.04 25.97
C ASP A 23 18.53 -46.76 26.67
N THR A 24 19.14 -45.83 25.91
CA THR A 24 19.58 -44.53 26.42
C THR A 24 18.41 -43.72 26.97
N ILE A 25 17.33 -43.57 26.20
CA ILE A 25 16.11 -42.87 26.64
C ILE A 25 15.54 -43.47 27.92
N ALA A 26 15.48 -44.81 28.01
CA ALA A 26 14.99 -45.49 29.20
C ALA A 26 15.90 -45.24 30.41
N ASN A 27 17.21 -45.39 30.23
CA ASN A 27 18.20 -45.26 31.31
C ASN A 27 18.30 -43.82 31.83
N GLU A 28 18.14 -42.80 30.99
CA GLU A 28 18.07 -41.39 31.41
C GLU A 28 16.89 -41.16 32.38
N VAL A 29 15.73 -41.73 32.08
CA VAL A 29 14.54 -41.62 32.94
C VAL A 29 14.69 -42.46 34.21
N VAL A 30 15.22 -43.69 34.11
CA VAL A 30 15.51 -44.55 35.28
C VAL A 30 16.46 -43.86 36.25
N THR A 31 17.53 -43.24 35.73
CA THR A 31 18.54 -42.55 36.53
C THR A 31 17.96 -41.31 37.20
N SER A 32 17.24 -40.47 36.45
CA SER A 32 16.65 -39.24 36.98
C SER A 32 15.52 -39.49 37.99
N ALA A 33 14.77 -40.58 37.84
CA ALA A 33 13.69 -40.94 38.75
C ALA A 33 14.11 -41.86 39.92
N GLY A 34 15.37 -42.31 39.98
CA GLY A 34 15.88 -43.18 41.03
C GLY A 34 15.24 -44.58 41.04
N ILE A 35 14.88 -45.10 39.86
CA ILE A 35 14.27 -46.43 39.72
C ILE A 35 15.36 -47.50 39.83
N THR A 36 15.15 -48.50 40.69
CA THR A 36 16.16 -49.54 41.00
C THR A 36 15.84 -50.90 40.37
N THR A 37 14.65 -51.05 39.80
CA THR A 37 14.20 -52.28 39.12
C THR A 37 14.56 -52.24 37.65
N VAL A 38 15.16 -53.32 37.14
CA VAL A 38 15.48 -53.49 35.71
C VAL A 38 14.52 -54.52 35.12
N PRO A 39 13.83 -54.22 34.01
CA PRO A 39 12.88 -55.17 33.44
C PRO A 39 13.58 -56.42 32.91
N SER A 40 12.93 -57.57 33.09
CA SER A 40 13.37 -58.88 32.58
C SER A 40 13.48 -58.99 31.05
N SER A 41 12.95 -58.01 30.31
CA SER A 41 13.00 -57.95 28.84
C SER A 41 13.69 -56.65 28.38
N PRO A 42 14.37 -56.66 27.21
CA PRO A 42 15.05 -55.47 26.71
C PRO A 42 14.07 -54.32 26.47
N TYR A 43 14.53 -53.08 26.68
CA TYR A 43 13.74 -51.89 26.42
C TYR A 43 13.34 -51.83 24.95
N HIS A 44 12.05 -51.58 24.72
CA HIS A 44 11.49 -51.51 23.39
C HIS A 44 10.22 -50.67 23.37
N ILE A 45 9.89 -50.16 22.19
CA ILE A 45 8.58 -49.55 21.93
C ILE A 45 7.78 -50.50 21.06
N THR A 46 6.63 -50.98 21.55
CA THR A 46 5.79 -51.89 20.76
C THR A 46 5.00 -51.11 19.69
N LEU A 47 5.32 -51.34 18.41
CA LEU A 47 4.66 -50.73 17.25
C LEU A 47 3.31 -51.40 16.94
N ILE A 48 3.26 -52.73 16.86
CA ILE A 48 2.05 -53.54 16.64
C ILE A 48 2.04 -54.67 17.67
N THR A 49 0.95 -54.81 18.42
CA THR A 49 0.81 -55.87 19.43
C THR A 49 0.56 -57.24 18.80
N LYS A 50 0.63 -58.31 19.60
CA LYS A 50 0.37 -59.67 19.09
C LYS A 50 -1.05 -59.83 18.55
N ASP A 51 -2.04 -59.25 19.23
CA ASP A 51 -3.45 -59.37 18.84
C ASP A 51 -3.76 -58.50 17.62
N GLU A 52 -3.21 -57.29 17.54
CA GLU A 52 -3.31 -56.44 16.34
C GLU A 52 -2.68 -57.13 15.13
N LEU A 53 -1.50 -57.75 15.29
CA LEU A 53 -0.84 -58.46 14.20
C LEU A 53 -1.66 -59.67 13.74
N ARG A 54 -2.29 -60.40 14.66
CA ARG A 54 -3.20 -61.51 14.34
C ARG A 54 -4.44 -61.03 13.59
N GLN A 55 -5.09 -59.96 14.04
CA GLN A 55 -6.24 -59.36 13.36
C GLN A 55 -5.90 -58.90 11.95
N LEU A 56 -4.80 -58.15 11.79
CA LEU A 56 -4.30 -57.77 10.47
C LEU A 56 -4.00 -58.97 9.57
N THR A 57 -3.54 -60.08 10.17
CA THR A 57 -3.25 -61.31 9.42
C THR A 57 -4.53 -62.00 8.92
N ILE A 58 -5.64 -61.85 9.65
CA ILE A 58 -6.96 -62.40 9.31
C ILE A 58 -7.65 -61.53 8.24
N ASP A 59 -7.56 -60.19 8.38
CA ASP A 59 -8.32 -59.24 7.56
C ASP A 59 -7.67 -58.92 6.20
N LEU A 60 -6.35 -59.08 6.06
CA LEU A 60 -5.58 -58.61 4.90
C LEU A 60 -4.82 -59.75 4.21
N SER A 61 -5.55 -60.73 3.67
CA SER A 61 -5.00 -61.96 3.08
C SER A 61 -3.99 -61.76 1.92
N ASN A 62 -3.86 -60.56 1.33
CA ASN A 62 -2.90 -60.25 0.26
C ASN A 62 -2.02 -58.98 0.48
N LYS A 63 -1.92 -58.42 1.70
CA LYS A 63 -1.13 -57.17 1.97
C LYS A 63 -0.07 -57.27 3.06
N ILE A 64 0.15 -58.44 3.66
CA ILE A 64 1.05 -58.63 4.82
C ILE A 64 2.54 -58.61 4.43
N ASP A 65 2.89 -59.08 3.23
CA ASP A 65 4.31 -59.25 2.86
C ASP A 65 5.08 -57.93 2.85
N ASN A 66 4.40 -56.80 2.59
CA ASN A 66 5.01 -55.46 2.61
C ASN A 66 4.88 -54.75 3.97
N LEU A 67 4.19 -55.31 4.97
CA LEU A 67 3.97 -54.66 6.27
C LEU A 67 5.30 -54.46 7.01
N TYR A 68 6.12 -55.51 7.10
CA TYR A 68 7.40 -55.47 7.81
C TYR A 68 8.41 -54.58 7.09
N ASP A 69 8.54 -54.72 5.77
CA ASP A 69 9.43 -53.90 4.96
C ASP A 69 9.08 -52.41 5.06
N ASN A 70 7.79 -52.07 5.09
CA ASN A 70 7.36 -50.70 5.31
C ASN A 70 7.58 -50.24 6.76
N ALA A 71 7.42 -51.14 7.74
CA ALA A 71 7.69 -50.82 9.14
C ALA A 71 9.16 -50.44 9.37
N THR A 72 10.10 -51.14 8.74
CA THR A 72 11.55 -50.83 8.85
C THR A 72 11.94 -49.45 8.27
N LYS A 73 11.08 -48.86 7.44
CA LYS A 73 11.29 -47.54 6.83
C LYS A 73 10.65 -46.39 7.61
N ILE A 74 9.98 -46.67 8.73
CA ILE A 74 9.39 -45.63 9.60
C ILE A 74 10.52 -44.76 10.14
N ASP A 75 10.31 -43.45 10.12
CA ASP A 75 11.26 -42.50 10.68
C ASP A 75 11.42 -42.71 12.20
N THR A 76 12.64 -43.01 12.61
CA THR A 76 13.04 -43.20 14.02
C THR A 76 13.87 -42.02 14.55
N LYS A 77 14.16 -41.00 13.72
CA LYS A 77 14.91 -39.82 14.16
C LYS A 77 14.07 -38.98 15.14
N HIS A 78 12.77 -38.89 14.91
CA HIS A 78 11.84 -38.09 15.70
C HIS A 78 11.04 -38.93 16.72
N ILE A 79 11.78 -39.54 17.67
CA ILE A 79 11.23 -40.19 18.86
C ILE A 79 11.59 -39.32 20.07
N PHE A 80 10.58 -38.89 20.82
CA PHE A 80 10.75 -37.99 21.96
C PHE A 80 10.27 -38.64 23.26
N SER A 81 11.05 -38.46 24.32
CA SER A 81 10.69 -38.82 25.69
C SER A 81 10.03 -37.62 26.37
N LEU A 82 8.89 -37.86 27.02
CA LEU A 82 8.18 -36.85 27.81
C LEU A 82 8.40 -36.99 29.32
N GLY A 83 9.04 -38.09 29.74
CA GLY A 83 9.34 -38.38 31.14
C GLY A 83 8.66 -39.64 31.68
N LEU A 84 8.70 -39.79 33.00
CA LEU A 84 8.18 -40.94 33.72
C LEU A 84 6.66 -40.86 33.87
N GLY A 85 5.97 -41.93 33.45
CA GLY A 85 4.57 -42.16 33.76
C GLY A 85 4.34 -43.34 34.69
N GLY A 86 3.22 -43.32 35.41
CA GLY A 86 2.80 -44.37 36.34
C GLY A 86 3.24 -44.14 37.79
N ASP A 87 3.55 -45.22 38.51
CA ASP A 87 4.07 -45.16 39.89
C ASP A 87 5.51 -45.72 39.91
N PRO A 88 6.53 -44.93 40.30
CA PRO A 88 7.92 -45.40 40.41
C PRO A 88 8.09 -46.63 41.32
N LYS A 89 7.16 -46.88 42.25
CA LYS A 89 7.17 -48.03 43.17
C LYS A 89 6.33 -49.22 42.68
N GLY A 90 5.66 -49.09 41.53
CA GLY A 90 4.74 -50.07 40.98
C GLY A 90 4.95 -50.27 39.47
N VAL A 91 3.91 -50.03 38.68
CA VAL A 91 3.99 -50.10 37.21
C VAL A 91 4.41 -48.72 36.69
N CYS A 92 5.55 -48.65 36.01
CA CYS A 92 6.07 -47.40 35.46
C CYS A 92 6.65 -47.57 34.06
N TRP A 93 6.61 -46.49 33.29
CA TRP A 93 7.06 -46.45 31.90
C TRP A 93 7.55 -45.05 31.51
N VAL A 94 8.33 -44.97 30.44
CA VAL A 94 8.62 -43.71 29.77
C VAL A 94 7.50 -43.41 28.79
N VAL A 95 6.91 -42.21 28.84
CA VAL A 95 5.92 -41.75 27.86
C VAL A 95 6.64 -41.30 26.59
N ILE A 96 6.25 -41.83 25.43
CA ILE A 96 6.95 -41.60 24.15
C ILE A 96 6.03 -40.99 23.10
N ILE A 97 6.53 -39.96 22.41
CA ILE A 97 5.94 -39.48 21.15
C ILE A 97 6.66 -40.12 19.97
N TRP A 98 5.90 -40.80 19.12
CA TRP A 98 6.40 -41.34 17.85
C TRP A 98 5.33 -41.23 16.74
N ASN A 99 5.14 -40.01 16.22
CA ASN A 99 4.08 -39.72 15.23
C ASN A 99 4.23 -40.52 13.94
N ALA A 100 5.45 -40.73 13.45
CA ALA A 100 5.70 -41.53 12.25
C ALA A 100 5.14 -42.95 12.39
N ALA A 101 5.24 -43.55 13.58
CA ALA A 101 4.65 -44.84 13.89
C ALA A 101 3.11 -44.79 13.96
N ASN A 102 2.51 -43.72 14.52
CA ASN A 102 1.05 -43.58 14.52
C ASN A 102 0.47 -43.32 13.12
N ILE A 103 1.17 -42.57 12.26
CA ILE A 103 0.82 -42.42 10.85
C ILE A 103 0.86 -43.78 10.14
N PHE A 104 1.91 -44.57 10.39
CA PHE A 104 2.01 -45.93 9.87
C PHE A 104 0.85 -46.81 10.36
N ARG A 105 0.53 -46.78 11.67
CA ARG A 105 -0.60 -47.54 12.24
C ARG A 105 -1.93 -47.18 11.56
N LYS A 106 -2.23 -45.88 11.42
CA LYS A 106 -3.44 -45.40 10.74
C LYS A 106 -3.52 -45.85 9.28
N LYS A 107 -2.39 -45.88 8.55
CA LYS A 107 -2.30 -46.40 7.16
C LYS A 107 -2.74 -47.87 7.04
N TYR A 108 -2.57 -48.66 8.09
CA TYR A 108 -2.97 -50.07 8.14
C TYR A 108 -4.28 -50.30 8.92
N GLY A 109 -5.06 -49.25 9.19
CA GLY A 109 -6.36 -49.35 9.87
C GLY A 109 -6.28 -49.57 11.38
N LEU A 110 -5.10 -49.46 11.98
CA LEU A 110 -4.92 -49.55 13.43
C LEU A 110 -5.19 -48.19 14.11
N SER A 111 -5.71 -48.22 15.33
CA SER A 111 -5.88 -47.03 16.16
C SER A 111 -4.54 -46.40 16.55
N CYS A 112 -4.52 -45.09 16.80
CA CYS A 112 -3.37 -44.40 17.37
C CYS A 112 -3.04 -45.02 18.74
N LYS A 113 -1.74 -45.25 18.97
CA LYS A 113 -1.24 -45.86 20.19
C LYS A 113 -0.48 -44.83 21.03
N GLN A 114 -0.65 -44.95 22.34
CA GLN A 114 0.16 -44.29 23.34
C GLN A 114 1.47 -45.08 23.50
N PHE A 115 2.51 -44.65 22.80
CA PHE A 115 3.80 -45.32 22.83
C PHE A 115 4.49 -45.08 24.18
N HIS A 116 5.18 -46.11 24.64
CA HIS A 116 5.89 -46.08 25.90
C HIS A 116 7.03 -47.09 25.88
N ILE A 117 7.96 -46.92 26.82
CA ILE A 117 8.99 -47.91 27.15
C ILE A 117 8.71 -48.37 28.58
N THR A 118 8.36 -49.64 28.77
CA THR A 118 8.09 -50.18 30.10
C THR A 118 9.39 -50.24 30.92
N LEU A 119 9.36 -49.74 32.15
CA LEU A 119 10.51 -49.73 33.07
C LEU A 119 10.36 -50.76 34.21
N SER A 120 9.14 -51.19 34.52
CA SER A 120 8.83 -52.20 35.55
C SER A 120 8.74 -53.63 34.99
N ASP A 121 8.93 -54.64 35.84
CA ASP A 121 8.80 -56.06 35.45
C ASP A 121 7.37 -56.48 35.09
N ASN A 122 6.38 -55.83 35.71
CA ASN A 122 4.97 -56.03 35.39
C ASN A 122 4.50 -54.90 34.46
N ASP A 123 3.90 -55.24 33.32
CA ASP A 123 3.18 -54.28 32.47
C ASP A 123 1.67 -54.47 32.62
N ASN A 124 0.92 -53.37 32.72
CA ASN A 124 -0.53 -53.38 32.68
C ASN A 124 -1.01 -52.59 31.45
N HIS A 125 -1.55 -53.33 30.47
CA HIS A 125 -2.05 -52.77 29.22
C HIS A 125 -3.34 -51.95 29.36
N SER A 126 -4.02 -51.98 30.52
CA SER A 126 -5.24 -51.20 30.76
C SER A 126 -5.00 -49.80 31.34
N LEU A 127 -3.76 -49.47 31.69
CA LEU A 127 -3.41 -48.15 32.22
C LEU A 127 -3.30 -47.11 31.10
N ASP A 128 -3.70 -45.87 31.37
CA ASP A 128 -3.48 -44.76 30.44
C ASP A 128 -1.98 -44.47 30.38
N LYS A 129 -1.40 -44.54 29.17
CA LYS A 129 0.02 -44.28 28.91
C LYS A 129 0.22 -42.98 28.15
N SER A 130 -0.79 -42.11 28.15
CA SER A 130 -0.72 -40.76 27.59
C SER A 130 0.10 -39.81 28.48
N LEU A 131 0.18 -38.56 28.06
CA LEU A 131 0.69 -37.45 28.87
C LEU A 131 0.03 -37.33 30.26
N ASN A 132 -1.24 -37.72 30.42
CA ASN A 132 -1.93 -37.63 31.70
C ASN A 132 -1.34 -38.59 32.75
N SER A 133 -0.49 -39.53 32.32
CA SER A 133 0.16 -40.50 33.21
C SER A 133 1.45 -40.01 33.85
N LEU A 134 1.97 -38.83 33.47
CA LEU A 134 3.25 -38.32 33.94
C LEU A 134 3.25 -38.04 35.46
N CYS A 135 4.30 -38.48 36.16
CA CYS A 135 4.41 -38.38 37.62
C CYS A 135 4.77 -36.97 38.12
N THR A 136 5.49 -36.20 37.31
CA THR A 136 5.89 -34.82 37.61
C THR A 136 4.92 -33.85 36.96
N ILE A 137 4.72 -32.67 37.58
CA ILE A 137 3.98 -31.57 36.93
C ILE A 137 4.65 -31.31 35.57
N PHE A 138 3.94 -31.62 34.50
CA PHE A 138 4.42 -31.43 33.14
C PHE A 138 4.55 -29.93 32.88
N SER A 139 5.77 -29.39 33.04
CA SER A 139 6.03 -27.97 32.76
C SER A 139 6.26 -27.79 31.27
N LEU A 140 5.26 -27.21 30.62
CA LEU A 140 5.31 -26.75 29.24
C LEU A 140 6.56 -25.91 28.94
N GLU A 141 6.98 -25.07 29.89
CA GLU A 141 8.08 -24.10 29.74
C GLU A 141 9.43 -24.75 29.41
N ASN A 142 9.62 -26.02 29.78
CA ASN A 142 10.89 -26.74 29.60
C ASN A 142 11.00 -27.50 28.27
N LEU A 143 9.90 -27.60 27.51
CA LEU A 143 9.90 -28.31 26.22
C LEU A 143 10.51 -27.45 25.12
N ASN A 144 11.33 -28.05 24.26
CA ASN A 144 11.85 -27.39 23.05
C ASN A 144 10.80 -27.40 21.92
N LEU A 145 11.02 -26.54 20.92
CA LEU A 145 10.14 -26.38 19.75
C LEU A 145 9.75 -27.71 19.07
N ASN A 146 10.72 -28.60 18.82
CA ASN A 146 10.45 -29.87 18.12
C ASN A 146 9.60 -30.83 18.96
N THR A 147 9.81 -30.87 20.28
CA THR A 147 8.98 -31.70 21.17
C THR A 147 7.53 -31.20 21.19
N ILE A 148 7.31 -29.88 21.23
CA ILE A 148 5.95 -29.31 21.20
C ILE A 148 5.29 -29.51 19.83
N ASP A 149 6.02 -29.31 18.73
CA ASP A 149 5.52 -29.58 17.37
C ASP A 149 5.01 -31.02 17.24
N HIS A 150 5.81 -31.98 17.71
CA HIS A 150 5.42 -33.37 17.71
C HIS A 150 4.28 -33.68 18.68
N LEU A 151 4.11 -32.88 19.74
CA LEU A 151 2.98 -33.02 20.64
C LEU A 151 1.67 -32.55 20.00
N VAL A 152 1.69 -31.41 19.31
CA VAL A 152 0.54 -30.93 18.52
C VAL A 152 0.14 -31.98 17.49
N LEU A 153 1.11 -32.55 16.78
CA LEU A 153 0.87 -33.62 15.80
C LEU A 153 0.27 -34.88 16.44
N SER A 154 0.72 -35.28 17.63
CA SER A 154 0.15 -36.42 18.36
C SER A 154 -1.33 -36.20 18.69
N TYR A 155 -1.66 -35.04 19.24
CA TYR A 155 -3.05 -34.71 19.58
C TYR A 155 -3.93 -34.57 18.33
N ASN A 156 -3.40 -34.00 17.24
CA ASN A 156 -4.09 -33.94 15.94
C ASN A 156 -4.37 -35.33 15.36
N LEU A 157 -3.40 -36.25 15.42
CA LEU A 157 -3.57 -37.64 14.94
C LEU A 157 -4.62 -38.41 15.73
N SER A 158 -4.76 -38.11 17.01
CA SER A 158 -5.77 -38.66 17.93
C SER A 158 -7.08 -37.85 17.96
N GLU A 159 -7.23 -36.87 17.07
CA GLU A 159 -8.43 -36.04 16.90
C GLU A 159 -8.84 -35.26 18.18
N GLN A 160 -7.84 -34.91 19.00
CA GLN A 160 -7.98 -34.10 20.21
C GLN A 160 -7.57 -32.64 19.92
N TYR A 161 -8.39 -31.93 19.15
CA TYR A 161 -8.02 -30.65 18.57
C TYR A 161 -7.89 -29.51 19.60
N ASP A 162 -8.67 -29.51 20.68
CA ASP A 162 -8.55 -28.49 21.75
C ASP A 162 -7.17 -28.52 22.40
N GLN A 163 -6.67 -29.73 22.65
CA GLN A 163 -5.34 -29.91 23.26
C GLN A 163 -4.25 -29.54 22.26
N ALA A 164 -4.40 -29.98 21.01
CA ALA A 164 -3.51 -29.56 19.93
C ALA A 164 -3.46 -28.02 19.78
N PHE A 165 -4.59 -27.34 19.97
CA PHE A 165 -4.69 -25.89 19.88
C PHE A 165 -3.91 -25.18 20.99
N ILE A 166 -4.04 -25.63 22.24
CA ILE A 166 -3.27 -25.10 23.38
C ILE A 166 -1.77 -25.16 23.07
N TYR A 167 -1.26 -26.32 22.64
CA TYR A 167 0.16 -26.47 22.35
C TYR A 167 0.60 -25.69 21.11
N ALA A 168 -0.22 -25.58 20.06
CA ALA A 168 0.10 -24.77 18.89
C ALA A 168 0.15 -23.27 19.21
N ARG A 169 -0.76 -22.78 20.05
CA ARG A 169 -0.74 -21.41 20.59
C ARG A 169 0.52 -21.16 21.40
N GLU A 170 0.89 -22.06 22.30
CA GLU A 170 2.13 -21.96 23.09
C GLU A 170 3.39 -21.92 22.21
N MET A 171 3.42 -22.67 21.10
CA MET A 171 4.52 -22.57 20.13
C MET A 171 4.64 -21.17 19.55
N CYS A 172 3.52 -20.55 19.18
CA CYS A 172 3.50 -19.22 18.58
C CYS A 172 3.94 -18.13 19.59
N ILE A 173 3.54 -18.28 20.86
CA ILE A 173 3.93 -17.34 21.94
C ILE A 173 5.44 -17.43 22.23
N ARG A 174 5.98 -18.64 22.35
CA ARG A 174 7.36 -18.86 22.79
C ARG A 174 8.39 -18.80 21.66
N PHE A 175 7.96 -19.11 20.44
CA PHE A 175 8.81 -19.16 19.25
C PHE A 175 8.14 -18.41 18.09
N PRO A 176 7.87 -17.10 18.22
CA PRO A 176 7.10 -16.33 17.23
C PRO A 176 7.78 -16.25 15.87
N ASP A 177 9.11 -16.39 15.82
CA ASP A 177 9.90 -16.36 14.58
C ASP A 177 9.97 -17.72 13.85
N SER A 178 9.38 -18.77 14.42
CA SER A 178 9.35 -20.10 13.82
C SER A 178 8.07 -20.32 13.02
N GLU A 179 8.19 -20.59 11.72
CA GLU A 179 7.07 -20.89 10.82
C GLU A 179 6.27 -22.13 11.24
N LYS A 180 6.91 -23.12 11.90
CA LYS A 180 6.26 -24.35 12.35
C LYS A 180 5.09 -24.09 13.31
N GLY A 181 5.23 -23.17 14.26
CA GLY A 181 4.19 -22.87 15.24
C GLY A 181 2.92 -22.36 14.55
N TRP A 182 3.10 -21.39 13.66
CA TRP A 182 2.02 -20.78 12.89
C TRP A 182 1.35 -21.78 11.93
N LEU A 183 2.15 -22.65 11.29
CA LEU A 183 1.60 -23.70 10.41
C LEU A 183 0.70 -24.65 11.19
N ARG A 184 1.15 -25.07 12.39
CA ARG A 184 0.37 -25.94 13.27
C ARG A 184 -0.89 -25.24 13.78
N LEU A 185 -0.78 -23.98 14.19
CA LEU A 185 -1.94 -23.20 14.61
C LEU A 185 -2.96 -23.10 13.48
N GLY A 186 -2.51 -22.86 12.23
CA GLY A 186 -3.37 -22.84 11.05
C GLY A 186 -4.07 -24.17 10.79
N ASP A 187 -3.35 -25.29 10.89
CA ASP A 187 -3.90 -26.63 10.69
C ASP A 187 -4.99 -26.96 11.73
N ILE A 188 -4.74 -26.64 13.00
CA ILE A 188 -5.67 -26.94 14.10
C ILE A 188 -6.85 -25.97 14.13
N ALA A 189 -6.62 -24.67 13.97
CA ALA A 189 -7.69 -23.68 13.91
C ALA A 189 -8.70 -24.02 12.81
N ARG A 190 -8.24 -24.49 11.64
CA ARG A 190 -9.12 -24.95 10.56
C ARG A 190 -9.94 -26.19 10.93
N ARG A 191 -9.40 -27.10 11.76
CA ARG A 191 -10.14 -28.27 12.29
C ARG A 191 -11.22 -27.86 13.28
N ASN A 192 -10.96 -26.79 14.05
CA ASN A 192 -11.90 -26.18 14.98
C ASN A 192 -12.84 -25.16 14.33
N GLU A 193 -12.89 -25.10 12.99
CA GLU A 193 -13.73 -24.15 12.23
C GLU A 193 -13.44 -22.67 12.52
N GLN A 194 -12.27 -22.37 13.08
CA GLN A 194 -11.75 -21.00 13.29
C GLN A 194 -11.02 -20.52 12.02
N TYR A 195 -11.78 -20.36 10.94
CA TYR A 195 -11.23 -20.13 9.60
C TYR A 195 -10.44 -18.82 9.48
N LYS A 196 -10.81 -17.77 10.23
CA LYS A 196 -10.08 -16.49 10.21
C LYS A 196 -8.72 -16.65 10.87
N LEU A 197 -8.68 -17.24 12.08
CA LEU A 197 -7.42 -17.55 12.76
C LEU A 197 -6.53 -18.43 11.88
N ALA A 198 -7.12 -19.46 11.26
CA ALA A 198 -6.38 -20.35 10.37
C ALA A 198 -5.74 -19.59 9.21
N MET A 199 -6.51 -18.74 8.52
CA MET A 199 -6.03 -17.94 7.39
C MET A 199 -4.86 -17.04 7.79
N LEU A 200 -4.99 -16.30 8.90
CA LEU A 200 -3.95 -15.38 9.38
C LEU A 200 -2.68 -16.15 9.80
N ALA A 201 -2.82 -17.31 10.44
CA ALA A 201 -1.69 -18.16 10.83
C ALA A 201 -0.94 -18.74 9.61
N TYR A 202 -1.65 -19.16 8.56
CA TYR A 202 -0.99 -19.57 7.31
C TYR A 202 -0.27 -18.40 6.62
N ALA A 203 -0.86 -17.20 6.62
CA ALA A 203 -0.20 -16.02 6.06
C ALA A 203 1.07 -15.66 6.85
N GLN A 204 1.04 -15.77 8.18
CA GLN A 204 2.22 -15.58 9.02
C GLN A 204 3.29 -16.65 8.77
N THR A 205 2.88 -17.90 8.53
CA THR A 205 3.78 -18.98 8.10
C THR A 205 4.48 -18.60 6.79
N MET A 206 3.74 -18.07 5.81
CA MET A 206 4.30 -17.63 4.53
C MET A 206 5.27 -16.46 4.67
N ASN A 207 5.00 -15.50 5.55
CA ASN A 207 5.90 -14.38 5.83
C ASN A 207 7.25 -14.86 6.41
N LEU A 208 7.22 -15.86 7.29
CA LEU A 208 8.43 -16.39 7.93
C LEU A 208 9.18 -17.39 7.04
N ALA A 209 8.47 -18.11 6.16
CA ALA A 209 9.04 -19.11 5.28
C ALA A 209 9.50 -18.55 3.91
N ASP A 210 9.92 -17.29 3.84
CA ASP A 210 10.36 -16.65 2.59
C ASP A 210 11.75 -17.17 2.15
N GLY A 211 11.89 -17.57 0.89
CA GLY A 211 13.12 -18.18 0.32
C GLY A 211 12.90 -19.45 -0.53
N GLN A 212 13.85 -19.76 -1.42
CA GLN A 212 13.73 -20.84 -2.43
C GLN A 212 13.58 -22.27 -1.84
N GLU A 213 14.04 -22.53 -0.61
CA GLU A 213 13.98 -23.86 -0.01
C GLU A 213 12.58 -24.24 0.53
N ASN A 214 11.63 -23.29 0.59
CA ASN A 214 10.33 -23.45 1.27
C ASN A 214 9.08 -23.43 0.35
N GLU A 215 9.26 -23.60 -0.96
CA GLU A 215 8.16 -23.51 -1.94
C GLU A 215 6.97 -24.44 -1.61
N LYS A 216 7.23 -25.65 -1.11
CA LYS A 216 6.15 -26.59 -0.72
C LYS A 216 5.28 -26.08 0.43
N ILE A 217 5.88 -25.37 1.39
CA ILE A 217 5.14 -24.80 2.53
C ILE A 217 4.30 -23.62 2.03
N GLN A 218 4.87 -22.78 1.16
CA GLN A 218 4.17 -21.67 0.52
C GLN A 218 2.94 -22.18 -0.25
N ASP A 219 3.12 -23.20 -1.10
CA ASP A 219 2.03 -23.82 -1.88
C ASP A 219 0.94 -24.43 -1.00
N TYR A 220 1.34 -25.09 0.09
CA TYR A 220 0.42 -25.63 1.07
C TYR A 220 -0.41 -24.52 1.71
N CYS A 221 0.25 -23.48 2.23
CA CYS A 221 -0.40 -22.34 2.88
C CYS A 221 -1.33 -21.60 1.91
N CYS A 222 -0.91 -21.35 0.67
CA CYS A 222 -1.73 -20.75 -0.37
C CYS A 222 -3.06 -21.50 -0.56
N LYS A 223 -2.99 -22.83 -0.71
CA LYS A 223 -4.19 -23.68 -0.87
C LYS A 223 -5.11 -23.62 0.36
N LYS A 224 -4.53 -23.54 1.57
CA LYS A 224 -5.33 -23.45 2.80
C LYS A 224 -5.95 -22.07 3.01
N ILE A 225 -5.21 -21.00 2.75
CA ILE A 225 -5.71 -19.63 2.77
C ILE A 225 -6.87 -19.49 1.78
N PHE A 226 -6.67 -19.95 0.55
CA PHE A 226 -7.73 -19.93 -0.46
C PHE A 226 -8.98 -20.65 0.03
N HIS A 227 -8.86 -21.88 0.55
CA HIS A 227 -10.01 -22.62 1.09
C HIS A 227 -10.72 -21.86 2.23
N CYS A 228 -9.99 -21.19 3.12
CA CYS A 228 -10.60 -20.36 4.16
C CYS A 228 -11.32 -19.15 3.56
N ALA A 229 -10.65 -18.38 2.71
CA ALA A 229 -11.14 -17.09 2.20
C ALA A 229 -12.21 -17.23 1.11
N SER A 230 -12.16 -18.30 0.31
CA SER A 230 -13.11 -18.49 -0.79
C SER A 230 -14.49 -18.90 -0.29
N ILE A 231 -14.57 -19.50 0.92
CA ILE A 231 -15.80 -20.10 1.45
C ILE A 231 -16.27 -19.42 2.75
N TYR A 232 -15.38 -19.25 3.73
CA TYR A 232 -15.76 -19.04 5.12
C TYR A 232 -15.49 -17.64 5.67
N THR A 233 -14.46 -16.96 5.18
CA THR A 233 -13.99 -15.68 5.72
C THR A 233 -13.60 -14.69 4.62
N GLU A 234 -13.49 -13.40 4.93
CA GLU A 234 -12.97 -12.39 3.99
C GLU A 234 -11.43 -12.35 4.01
N TRP A 235 -10.82 -11.79 2.97
CA TRP A 235 -9.35 -11.71 2.84
C TRP A 235 -8.69 -10.83 3.91
N GLU A 236 -7.49 -11.23 4.35
CA GLU A 236 -6.67 -10.49 5.32
C GLU A 236 -7.40 -10.20 6.66
N CYS A 237 -7.08 -9.06 7.28
CA CYS A 237 -7.58 -8.58 8.56
C CYS A 237 -8.95 -7.88 8.40
N LEU A 238 -9.81 -8.41 7.53
CA LEU A 238 -11.21 -8.03 7.40
C LEU A 238 -12.06 -9.04 8.16
N PHE A 239 -12.51 -8.68 9.36
CA PHE A 239 -13.21 -9.58 10.28
C PHE A 239 -14.73 -9.40 10.19
N GLY A 240 -15.48 -10.49 10.10
CA GLY A 240 -16.89 -10.49 10.45
C GLY A 240 -17.10 -10.27 11.96
N GLU A 241 -18.34 -10.00 12.38
CA GLU A 241 -18.67 -9.60 13.76
C GLU A 241 -18.16 -10.59 14.83
N ASN A 242 -18.16 -11.89 14.55
CA ASN A 242 -17.72 -12.95 15.48
C ASN A 242 -16.33 -13.52 15.18
N GLU A 243 -15.66 -13.06 14.11
CA GLU A 243 -14.36 -13.63 13.71
C GLU A 243 -13.22 -13.11 14.58
N LEU A 244 -13.40 -11.94 15.21
CA LEU A 244 -12.40 -11.34 16.09
C LEU A 244 -12.17 -12.19 17.35
N ASP A 245 -13.22 -12.82 17.87
CA ASP A 245 -13.16 -13.72 19.04
C ASP A 245 -12.33 -14.99 18.78
N GLN A 246 -12.06 -15.30 17.51
CA GLN A 246 -11.18 -16.40 17.14
C GLN A 246 -9.70 -16.07 17.39
N ILE A 247 -9.34 -14.80 17.58
CA ILE A 247 -7.94 -14.36 17.64
C ILE A 247 -7.51 -14.21 19.11
N PRO A 248 -6.58 -15.05 19.61
CA PRO A 248 -6.05 -14.89 20.96
C PRO A 248 -5.33 -13.55 21.13
N GLU A 249 -5.55 -12.88 22.27
CA GLU A 249 -5.03 -11.53 22.53
C GLU A 249 -3.52 -11.45 22.37
N GLU A 250 -2.80 -12.47 22.85
CA GLU A 250 -1.33 -12.50 22.84
C GLU A 250 -0.75 -12.65 21.42
N LEU A 251 -1.55 -13.12 20.47
CA LEU A 251 -1.12 -13.35 19.09
C LEU A 251 -1.49 -12.21 18.13
N LYS A 252 -2.31 -11.24 18.58
CA LYS A 252 -2.75 -10.12 17.73
C LYS A 252 -1.59 -9.33 17.14
N ILE A 253 -0.51 -9.13 17.90
CA ILE A 253 0.67 -8.37 17.44
C ILE A 253 1.31 -8.99 16.19
N ASN A 254 1.31 -10.31 16.07
CA ASN A 254 1.83 -10.99 14.89
C ASN A 254 0.75 -11.12 13.80
N LEU A 255 -0.47 -11.53 14.18
CA LEU A 255 -1.54 -11.85 13.24
C LEU A 255 -2.21 -10.61 12.60
N PHE A 256 -2.12 -9.44 13.23
CA PHE A 256 -2.60 -8.17 12.67
C PHE A 256 -1.49 -7.43 11.92
N THR A 257 -0.41 -8.11 11.52
CA THR A 257 0.55 -7.53 10.59
C THR A 257 -0.09 -7.50 9.19
N PRO A 258 -0.10 -6.36 8.49
CA PRO A 258 -0.59 -6.29 7.10
C PRO A 258 0.14 -7.29 6.20
N TRP A 259 -0.58 -7.89 5.26
CA TRP A 259 0.04 -8.82 4.33
C TRP A 259 0.97 -8.10 3.37
N THR A 260 2.13 -8.70 3.10
CA THR A 260 3.09 -8.17 2.15
C THR A 260 2.51 -8.12 0.73
N GLN A 261 3.02 -7.23 -0.11
CA GLN A 261 2.59 -7.13 -1.50
C GLN A 261 2.79 -8.45 -2.26
N ILE A 262 3.84 -9.22 -1.93
CA ILE A 262 4.12 -10.54 -2.52
C ILE A 262 2.97 -11.52 -2.21
N ILE A 263 2.52 -11.59 -0.96
CA ILE A 263 1.38 -12.45 -0.58
C ILE A 263 0.11 -11.98 -1.31
N ARG A 264 -0.19 -10.68 -1.30
CA ARG A 264 -1.38 -10.14 -1.99
C ARG A 264 -1.39 -10.47 -3.48
N GLN A 265 -0.25 -10.32 -4.16
CA GLN A 265 -0.12 -10.62 -5.60
C GLN A 265 -0.39 -12.09 -5.92
N ARG A 266 -0.04 -13.03 -5.03
CA ARG A 266 -0.39 -14.46 -5.20
C ARG A 266 -1.90 -14.71 -5.25
N PHE A 267 -2.70 -13.84 -4.65
CA PHE A 267 -4.16 -13.99 -4.56
C PHE A 267 -4.95 -13.12 -5.55
N MET A 268 -4.35 -12.10 -6.18
CA MET A 268 -5.05 -11.21 -7.11
C MET A 268 -5.66 -11.93 -8.33
N ASN A 269 -5.10 -13.06 -8.74
CA ASN A 269 -5.60 -13.84 -9.88
C ASN A 269 -5.97 -15.28 -9.46
N ILE A 270 -6.28 -15.52 -8.19
CA ILE A 270 -6.51 -16.90 -7.72
C ILE A 270 -7.78 -17.54 -8.33
N TYR A 271 -8.72 -16.73 -8.80
CA TYR A 271 -9.95 -17.19 -9.45
C TYR A 271 -9.80 -17.46 -10.96
N LEU A 272 -8.56 -17.66 -11.44
CA LEU A 272 -8.28 -18.05 -12.82
C LEU A 272 -8.92 -19.41 -13.16
N ASP A 273 -8.68 -20.41 -12.30
CA ASP A 273 -9.10 -21.80 -12.54
C ASP A 273 -10.34 -22.20 -11.74
N GLU A 274 -10.71 -21.43 -10.71
CA GLU A 274 -11.79 -21.76 -9.78
C GLU A 274 -12.72 -20.56 -9.53
N GLN A 275 -14.03 -20.82 -9.46
CA GLN A 275 -15.01 -19.76 -9.17
C GLN A 275 -15.07 -19.48 -7.66
N PRO A 276 -15.17 -18.19 -7.26
CA PRO A 276 -15.38 -17.85 -5.86
C PRO A 276 -16.72 -18.40 -5.32
N GLN A 277 -16.72 -19.00 -4.11
CA GLN A 277 -17.91 -19.60 -3.48
C GLN A 277 -18.19 -18.97 -2.11
N PHE A 278 -18.67 -17.74 -2.07
CA PHE A 278 -18.77 -17.04 -0.80
C PHE A 278 -20.09 -17.26 -0.05
N HIS A 279 -20.00 -17.62 1.23
CA HIS A 279 -21.18 -17.95 2.06
C HIS A 279 -21.54 -16.88 3.10
N GLN A 280 -20.72 -15.84 3.27
CA GLN A 280 -20.98 -14.78 4.24
C GLN A 280 -22.07 -13.80 3.76
N ASN A 281 -22.88 -13.32 4.70
CA ASN A 281 -23.93 -12.36 4.41
C ASN A 281 -23.32 -10.97 4.16
N PRO A 282 -23.42 -10.41 2.94
CA PRO A 282 -22.76 -9.15 2.61
C PRO A 282 -23.39 -7.94 3.35
N ARG A 283 -24.47 -8.13 4.14
CA ARG A 283 -25.09 -7.06 4.93
C ARG A 283 -24.33 -6.74 6.21
N GLU A 284 -23.53 -7.67 6.71
CA GLU A 284 -22.76 -7.53 7.94
C GLU A 284 -21.64 -6.49 7.75
N HIS A 285 -21.30 -5.83 8.85
CA HIS A 285 -20.18 -4.92 8.86
C HIS A 285 -18.88 -5.72 9.00
N LEU A 286 -17.87 -5.34 8.21
CA LEU A 286 -16.52 -5.86 8.39
C LEU A 286 -15.75 -4.94 9.33
N LEU A 287 -15.00 -5.55 10.24
CA LEU A 287 -14.15 -4.91 11.22
C LEU A 287 -12.69 -5.00 10.76
N VAL A 288 -11.92 -3.95 11.01
CA VAL A 288 -10.52 -3.85 10.57
C VAL A 288 -9.67 -3.25 11.67
N PRO A 289 -8.53 -3.86 12.04
CA PRO A 289 -7.57 -3.24 12.93
C PRO A 289 -7.00 -1.99 12.26
N PHE A 290 -7.02 -0.87 12.98
CA PHE A 290 -6.56 0.40 12.45
C PHE A 290 -5.79 1.17 13.53
N ILE A 291 -4.69 1.79 13.14
CA ILE A 291 -3.95 2.72 13.99
C ILE A 291 -4.12 4.09 13.37
N ASP A 292 -4.81 4.99 14.07
CA ASP A 292 -5.02 6.34 13.59
C ASP A 292 -3.69 7.11 13.66
N PRO A 293 -3.09 7.50 12.52
CA PRO A 293 -1.82 8.22 12.52
C PRO A 293 -1.88 9.56 13.27
N ARG A 294 -3.07 10.14 13.46
CA ARG A 294 -3.26 11.41 14.18
C ARG A 294 -3.07 11.29 15.69
N HIS A 295 -3.20 10.10 16.26
CA HIS A 295 -3.14 9.87 17.71
C HIS A 295 -1.79 9.31 18.18
N GLY A 296 -0.79 9.25 17.28
CA GLY A 296 0.49 8.56 17.53
C GLY A 296 0.33 7.04 17.52
N ASN A 297 1.42 6.30 17.28
CA ASN A 297 1.47 4.84 17.10
C ASN A 297 1.10 3.98 18.34
N GLN A 298 0.23 4.45 19.25
CA GLN A 298 0.06 3.81 20.55
C GLN A 298 -1.29 3.10 20.76
N ASN A 299 -2.34 3.41 20.00
CA ASN A 299 -3.66 2.77 20.19
C ASN A 299 -4.16 2.11 18.90
N LEU A 300 -4.12 0.78 18.88
CA LEU A 300 -4.84 -0.04 17.91
C LEU A 300 -6.34 0.01 18.21
N GLU A 301 -7.15 0.47 17.26
CA GLU A 301 -8.62 0.40 17.30
C GLU A 301 -9.15 -0.67 16.35
N ILE A 302 -10.35 -1.16 16.63
CA ILE A 302 -11.11 -2.03 15.72
C ILE A 302 -12.18 -1.16 15.05
N PHE A 303 -11.97 -0.84 13.78
CA PHE A 303 -12.83 0.05 13.01
C PHE A 303 -13.87 -0.73 12.21
N SER A 304 -15.12 -0.24 12.16
CA SER A 304 -16.21 -0.85 11.40
C SER A 304 -16.38 -0.17 10.04
N LEU A 305 -16.18 -0.91 8.96
CA LEU A 305 -16.35 -0.42 7.60
C LEU A 305 -17.82 -0.13 7.27
N PRO A 306 -18.10 0.75 6.29
CA PRO A 306 -19.40 0.83 5.65
C PRO A 306 -19.88 -0.55 5.16
N ARG A 307 -21.20 -0.78 5.23
CA ARG A 307 -21.82 -2.06 4.88
C ARG A 307 -21.48 -2.49 3.46
N TYR A 308 -21.62 -3.78 3.21
CA TYR A 308 -21.50 -4.37 1.87
C TYR A 308 -20.11 -4.23 1.26
N PHE A 309 -19.04 -4.06 2.04
CA PHE A 309 -17.69 -4.18 1.52
C PHE A 309 -17.42 -5.61 1.06
N ARG A 310 -16.91 -5.79 -0.16
CA ARG A 310 -16.45 -7.08 -0.69
C ARG A 310 -15.35 -6.88 -1.71
N TRP A 311 -14.37 -7.78 -1.73
CA TRP A 311 -13.48 -7.95 -2.88
C TRP A 311 -14.22 -8.67 -4.01
N ILE A 312 -14.20 -8.08 -5.20
CA ILE A 312 -14.60 -8.75 -6.46
C ILE A 312 -13.39 -9.49 -7.03
N VAL A 313 -12.24 -8.82 -7.04
CA VAL A 313 -10.94 -9.40 -7.32
C VAL A 313 -10.06 -9.07 -6.11
N PRO A 314 -9.53 -10.07 -5.37
CA PRO A 314 -8.82 -9.84 -4.11
C PRO A 314 -7.68 -8.85 -4.29
N PHE A 315 -7.60 -7.86 -3.42
CA PHE A 315 -6.55 -6.82 -3.43
C PHE A 315 -6.47 -6.01 -4.73
N PHE A 316 -7.52 -5.99 -5.56
CA PHE A 316 -7.51 -5.26 -6.83
C PHE A 316 -8.78 -4.45 -7.08
N LEU A 317 -9.96 -5.07 -6.97
CA LEU A 317 -11.25 -4.42 -7.20
C LEU A 317 -12.22 -4.79 -6.09
N SER A 318 -12.77 -3.78 -5.43
CA SER A 318 -13.77 -3.95 -4.36
C SER A 318 -15.00 -3.09 -4.60
N ILE A 319 -16.09 -3.44 -3.91
CA ILE A 319 -17.37 -2.72 -3.96
C ILE A 319 -17.93 -2.56 -2.55
N MET A 320 -18.53 -1.40 -2.24
CA MET A 320 -19.21 -1.17 -0.96
C MET A 320 -20.35 -0.15 -1.02
N SER A 321 -21.02 0.08 0.12
CA SER A 321 -21.96 1.21 0.30
C SER A 321 -21.24 2.53 0.61
N THR A 322 -21.90 3.67 0.45
CA THR A 322 -21.22 4.99 0.56
C THR A 322 -20.44 5.20 1.86
N PRO A 323 -19.15 5.62 1.78
CA PRO A 323 -18.45 6.22 2.91
C PRO A 323 -19.27 7.35 3.56
N ARG A 324 -19.18 7.50 4.87
CA ARG A 324 -19.96 8.46 5.64
C ARG A 324 -19.11 9.52 6.32
N HIS A 325 -17.84 9.24 6.57
CA HIS A 325 -16.91 10.18 7.20
C HIS A 325 -15.50 10.04 6.63
N GLU A 326 -14.65 11.06 6.84
CA GLU A 326 -13.23 11.06 6.44
C GLU A 326 -12.47 9.82 6.95
N ARG A 327 -12.79 9.36 8.17
CA ARG A 327 -12.18 8.16 8.76
C ARG A 327 -12.41 6.89 7.95
N ASP A 328 -13.53 6.77 7.24
CA ASP A 328 -13.75 5.63 6.34
C ASP A 328 -12.68 5.64 5.22
N ILE A 329 -12.31 6.82 4.73
CA ILE A 329 -11.29 7.01 3.69
C ILE A 329 -9.90 6.66 4.24
N ASP A 330 -9.58 7.08 5.47
CA ASP A 330 -8.33 6.73 6.15
C ASP A 330 -8.15 5.21 6.27
N VAL A 331 -9.20 4.50 6.69
CA VAL A 331 -9.16 3.04 6.88
C VAL A 331 -9.09 2.30 5.55
N LEU A 332 -9.79 2.76 4.52
CA LEU A 332 -9.69 2.21 3.16
C LEU A 332 -8.27 2.36 2.58
N ALA A 333 -7.60 3.48 2.86
CA ALA A 333 -6.22 3.72 2.47
C ALA A 333 -5.18 3.01 3.36
N SER A 334 -5.61 2.43 4.48
CA SER A 334 -4.70 1.80 5.46
C SER A 334 -3.95 0.62 4.86
N ALA A 335 -2.84 0.25 5.52
CA ALA A 335 -2.01 -0.86 5.09
C ALA A 335 -2.77 -2.18 4.96
N HIS A 336 -3.89 -2.39 5.66
CA HIS A 336 -4.71 -3.61 5.64
C HIS A 336 -5.65 -3.74 4.43
N ILE A 337 -6.07 -2.63 3.83
CA ILE A 337 -7.01 -2.64 2.69
C ILE A 337 -6.33 -2.11 1.43
N GLY A 338 -5.61 -0.99 1.54
CA GLY A 338 -4.75 -0.46 0.51
C GLY A 338 -5.47 0.13 -0.70
N ILE A 339 -6.71 0.60 -0.58
CA ILE A 339 -7.42 1.27 -1.68
C ILE A 339 -6.67 2.54 -2.08
N ARG A 340 -6.40 2.69 -3.37
CA ARG A 340 -5.75 3.88 -3.97
C ARG A 340 -6.74 4.81 -4.67
N HIS A 341 -7.89 4.29 -5.10
CA HIS A 341 -8.90 5.11 -5.77
C HIS A 341 -10.33 4.72 -5.43
N ILE A 342 -11.20 5.72 -5.26
CA ILE A 342 -12.64 5.53 -5.02
C ILE A 342 -13.44 6.11 -6.19
N VAL A 343 -14.35 5.30 -6.74
CA VAL A 343 -15.34 5.75 -7.74
C VAL A 343 -16.68 5.96 -7.07
N THR A 344 -17.13 7.21 -7.02
CA THR A 344 -18.39 7.64 -6.40
C THR A 344 -19.48 7.76 -7.46
N LEU A 345 -20.52 6.91 -7.38
CA LEU A 345 -21.60 6.90 -8.38
C LEU A 345 -22.85 7.71 -7.99
N THR A 346 -22.88 8.29 -6.79
CA THR A 346 -24.06 8.98 -6.25
C THR A 346 -24.23 10.36 -6.86
N GLU A 347 -25.21 10.56 -7.74
CA GLU A 347 -25.55 11.89 -8.28
C GLU A 347 -26.02 12.84 -7.16
N GLU A 348 -26.77 12.31 -6.21
CA GLU A 348 -27.44 13.09 -5.16
C GLU A 348 -26.48 13.78 -4.19
N LYS A 349 -25.33 13.18 -3.89
CA LYS A 349 -24.34 13.72 -2.96
C LYS A 349 -22.95 13.12 -3.27
N PRO A 350 -21.99 13.91 -3.76
CA PRO A 350 -20.59 13.47 -3.89
C PRO A 350 -19.94 13.35 -2.50
N LEU A 351 -18.81 12.66 -2.43
CA LEU A 351 -17.96 12.68 -1.24
C LEU A 351 -17.29 14.08 -1.12
N PRO A 352 -17.06 14.60 0.09
CA PRO A 352 -16.32 15.84 0.28
C PRO A 352 -14.87 15.72 -0.22
N GLU A 353 -14.45 16.63 -1.08
CA GLU A 353 -13.07 16.71 -1.61
C GLU A 353 -12.01 16.79 -0.50
N GLU A 354 -12.35 17.49 0.58
CA GLU A 354 -11.49 17.67 1.76
C GLU A 354 -11.07 16.36 2.42
N TRP A 355 -11.87 15.28 2.28
CA TRP A 355 -11.51 13.97 2.82
C TRP A 355 -10.31 13.34 2.12
N PHE A 356 -9.91 13.84 0.95
CA PHE A 356 -8.80 13.29 0.16
C PHE A 356 -7.54 14.17 0.21
N PHE A 357 -7.59 15.33 0.88
CA PHE A 357 -6.44 16.22 1.00
C PHE A 357 -5.32 15.57 1.82
N ASN A 358 -4.08 15.70 1.34
CA ASN A 358 -2.85 15.14 1.93
C ASN A 358 -2.90 13.61 2.16
N LYS A 359 -3.63 12.88 1.31
CA LYS A 359 -3.68 11.42 1.30
C LYS A 359 -3.20 10.87 -0.04
N THR A 360 -2.79 9.61 -0.05
CA THR A 360 -2.38 8.87 -1.26
C THR A 360 -3.58 8.34 -2.04
N ILE A 361 -4.71 8.12 -1.37
CA ILE A 361 -5.99 7.75 -1.97
C ILE A 361 -6.62 8.96 -2.67
N SER A 362 -7.15 8.75 -3.87
CA SER A 362 -7.89 9.78 -4.61
C SER A 362 -9.30 9.30 -4.97
N HIS A 363 -10.15 10.16 -5.51
CA HIS A 363 -11.49 9.75 -5.97
C HIS A 363 -11.86 10.30 -7.34
N THR A 364 -12.88 9.71 -7.96
CA THR A 364 -13.58 10.22 -9.14
C THR A 364 -15.09 10.17 -8.92
N HIS A 365 -15.79 11.29 -9.13
CA HIS A 365 -17.26 11.34 -9.10
C HIS A 365 -17.84 11.07 -10.49
N LEU A 366 -18.62 10.00 -10.64
CA LEU A 366 -19.34 9.63 -11.86
C LEU A 366 -20.85 9.58 -11.56
N PRO A 367 -21.54 10.74 -11.56
CA PRO A 367 -22.92 10.81 -11.11
C PRO A 367 -23.87 9.98 -11.99
N ILE A 368 -24.58 9.04 -11.37
CA ILE A 368 -25.65 8.26 -12.00
C ILE A 368 -26.91 8.45 -11.16
N GLU A 369 -28.03 8.80 -11.78
CA GLU A 369 -29.31 8.96 -11.10
C GLU A 369 -29.71 7.67 -10.37
N ASN A 370 -30.36 7.81 -9.21
CA ASN A 370 -30.80 6.65 -8.45
C ASN A 370 -31.74 5.75 -9.29
N TYR A 371 -31.57 4.43 -9.19
CA TYR A 371 -32.28 3.41 -9.98
C TYR A 371 -32.08 3.41 -11.51
N ARG A 372 -31.26 4.31 -12.06
CA ARG A 372 -30.91 4.33 -13.49
C ARG A 372 -29.68 3.48 -13.82
N ALA A 373 -29.52 3.20 -15.12
CA ALA A 373 -28.29 2.64 -15.67
C ALA A 373 -27.24 3.73 -15.95
N PRO A 374 -25.93 3.42 -15.91
CA PRO A 374 -24.89 4.31 -16.42
C PRO A 374 -25.00 4.49 -17.95
N THR A 375 -24.26 5.46 -18.49
CA THR A 375 -23.99 5.55 -19.93
C THR A 375 -22.80 4.67 -20.34
N ILE A 376 -22.66 4.35 -21.63
CA ILE A 376 -21.49 3.62 -22.15
C ILE A 376 -20.20 4.39 -21.82
N GLU A 377 -20.23 5.71 -21.97
CA GLU A 377 -19.08 6.57 -21.72
C GLU A 377 -18.67 6.60 -20.25
N GLN A 378 -19.64 6.51 -19.31
CA GLN A 378 -19.34 6.37 -17.88
C GLN A 378 -18.67 5.03 -17.55
N VAL A 379 -19.11 3.92 -18.17
CA VAL A 379 -18.45 2.62 -18.01
C VAL A 379 -17.06 2.64 -18.63
N ASP A 380 -16.90 3.25 -19.82
CA ASP A 380 -15.59 3.40 -20.46
C ASP A 380 -14.62 4.20 -19.57
N LEU A 381 -15.09 5.22 -18.85
CA LEU A 381 -14.25 5.97 -17.91
C LEU A 381 -13.86 5.12 -16.69
N PHE A 382 -14.78 4.36 -16.12
CA PHE A 382 -14.44 3.37 -15.08
C PHE A 382 -13.42 2.33 -15.57
N PHE A 383 -13.55 1.87 -16.81
CA PHE A 383 -12.59 0.95 -17.41
C PHE A 383 -11.21 1.59 -17.61
N ARG A 384 -11.12 2.90 -17.88
CA ARG A 384 -9.82 3.60 -17.88
C ARG A 384 -9.21 3.65 -16.48
N LEU A 385 -10.01 3.98 -15.47
CA LEU A 385 -9.55 4.05 -14.07
C LEU A 385 -9.04 2.70 -13.56
N ILE A 386 -9.74 1.60 -13.85
CA ILE A 386 -9.32 0.26 -13.39
C ILE A 386 -8.10 -0.29 -14.14
N ASN A 387 -7.81 0.23 -15.34
CA ASN A 387 -6.61 -0.10 -16.11
C ASN A 387 -5.39 0.76 -15.72
N ASP A 388 -5.58 1.81 -14.92
CA ASP A 388 -4.49 2.64 -14.42
C ASP A 388 -3.88 2.01 -13.15
N PRO A 389 -2.62 1.54 -13.19
CA PRO A 389 -1.98 0.90 -12.03
C PRO A 389 -1.81 1.85 -10.83
N THR A 390 -1.82 3.17 -11.05
CA THR A 390 -1.78 4.16 -9.97
C THR A 390 -3.10 4.28 -9.20
N LYS A 391 -4.21 3.82 -9.81
CA LYS A 391 -5.56 3.88 -9.24
C LYS A 391 -6.03 2.57 -8.62
N THR A 392 -5.27 1.48 -8.80
CA THR A 392 -5.59 0.17 -8.23
C THR A 392 -4.73 -0.12 -7.00
N PRO A 393 -5.24 -0.74 -5.93
CA PRO A 393 -6.59 -1.31 -5.77
C PRO A 393 -7.71 -0.25 -5.75
N LEU A 394 -8.79 -0.51 -6.48
CA LEU A 394 -9.89 0.43 -6.71
C LEU A 394 -11.15 -0.03 -5.97
N LEU A 395 -11.86 0.93 -5.37
CA LEU A 395 -13.16 0.74 -4.74
C LEU A 395 -14.24 1.47 -5.53
N ILE A 396 -15.37 0.81 -5.79
CA ILE A 396 -16.56 1.45 -6.35
C ILE A 396 -17.71 1.45 -5.35
N HIS A 397 -18.45 2.56 -5.26
CA HIS A 397 -19.64 2.62 -4.41
C HIS A 397 -20.79 3.38 -5.06
N CYS A 398 -22.00 3.10 -4.57
CA CYS A 398 -23.18 3.94 -4.73
C CYS A 398 -23.89 4.01 -3.37
N GLY A 399 -25.11 4.59 -3.28
CA GLY A 399 -25.84 4.70 -2.02
C GLY A 399 -25.87 3.40 -1.19
N GLY A 400 -26.37 2.31 -1.79
CA GLY A 400 -26.40 0.99 -1.16
C GLY A 400 -25.31 0.01 -1.61
N GLY A 401 -24.49 0.37 -2.60
CA GLY A 401 -23.50 -0.53 -3.21
C GLY A 401 -24.10 -1.71 -4.00
N LYS A 402 -25.31 -1.56 -4.58
CA LYS A 402 -26.11 -2.64 -5.22
C LYS A 402 -26.52 -2.37 -6.67
N GLY A 403 -27.34 -1.35 -6.94
CA GLY A 403 -27.81 -1.04 -8.29
C GLY A 403 -26.70 -0.50 -9.17
N ARG A 404 -26.47 0.81 -9.14
CA ARG A 404 -25.45 1.53 -9.96
C ARG A 404 -24.08 0.86 -9.90
N ALA A 405 -23.56 0.60 -8.69
CA ALA A 405 -22.26 -0.03 -8.50
C ALA A 405 -22.25 -1.49 -8.99
N GLY A 406 -23.33 -2.25 -8.76
CA GLY A 406 -23.44 -3.62 -9.27
C GLY A 406 -23.48 -3.67 -10.80
N THR A 407 -24.12 -2.70 -11.47
CA THR A 407 -24.12 -2.61 -12.94
C THR A 407 -22.70 -2.42 -13.49
N MET A 408 -21.89 -1.57 -12.85
CA MET A 408 -20.49 -1.37 -13.23
C MET A 408 -19.65 -2.63 -13.02
N ILE A 409 -19.84 -3.32 -11.88
CA ILE A 409 -19.17 -4.61 -11.61
C ILE A 409 -19.60 -5.71 -12.58
N ALA A 410 -20.88 -5.80 -12.95
CA ALA A 410 -21.32 -6.77 -13.95
C ALA A 410 -20.72 -6.51 -15.33
N CYS A 411 -20.57 -5.23 -15.72
CA CYS A 411 -19.81 -4.88 -16.92
C CYS A 411 -18.35 -5.34 -16.82
N TYR A 412 -17.68 -5.11 -15.69
CA TYR A 412 -16.32 -5.60 -15.44
C TYR A 412 -16.23 -7.13 -15.58
N LEU A 413 -17.09 -7.88 -14.87
CA LEU A 413 -17.09 -9.34 -14.88
C LEU A 413 -17.38 -9.91 -16.28
N ALA A 414 -18.25 -9.27 -17.06
CA ALA A 414 -18.50 -9.70 -18.43
C ALA A 414 -17.25 -9.59 -19.31
N ILE A 415 -16.42 -8.55 -19.10
CA ILE A 415 -15.24 -8.29 -19.93
C ILE A 415 -14.00 -9.03 -19.45
N TYR A 416 -13.71 -9.02 -18.15
CA TYR A 416 -12.48 -9.57 -17.57
C TYR A 416 -12.68 -10.79 -16.65
N GLY A 417 -13.92 -11.14 -16.31
CA GLY A 417 -14.18 -12.15 -15.27
C GLY A 417 -13.63 -11.74 -13.90
N PHE A 418 -13.19 -12.71 -13.11
CA PHE A 418 -12.62 -12.49 -11.77
C PHE A 418 -11.09 -12.27 -11.81
N GLN A 419 -10.58 -11.69 -12.89
CA GLN A 419 -9.15 -11.51 -13.12
C GLN A 419 -8.83 -10.03 -13.31
N THR A 420 -7.55 -9.68 -13.20
CA THR A 420 -7.06 -8.32 -13.48
C THR A 420 -6.93 -8.09 -14.99
N PRO A 421 -7.06 -6.84 -15.50
CA PRO A 421 -6.88 -6.55 -16.92
C PRO A 421 -5.50 -6.94 -17.47
N ALA A 422 -4.45 -6.80 -16.64
CA ALA A 422 -3.08 -7.15 -17.02
C ALA A 422 -2.84 -8.66 -17.17
N ALA A 423 -3.72 -9.51 -16.63
CA ALA A 423 -3.56 -10.96 -16.69
C ALA A 423 -4.03 -11.57 -18.02
N GLN A 424 -4.59 -10.77 -18.94
CA GLN A 424 -5.21 -11.29 -20.15
C GLN A 424 -4.77 -10.55 -21.41
N GLU A 425 -4.45 -11.30 -22.46
CA GLU A 425 -4.55 -10.81 -23.82
C GLU A 425 -6.02 -10.76 -24.23
N TRP A 426 -6.60 -9.57 -24.20
CA TRP A 426 -8.03 -9.43 -24.45
C TRP A 426 -8.36 -9.62 -25.93
N THR A 427 -9.20 -10.60 -26.23
CA THR A 427 -9.69 -10.89 -27.60
C THR A 427 -11.21 -10.78 -27.71
N GLN A 428 -11.93 -11.12 -26.63
CA GLN A 428 -13.37 -11.11 -26.53
C GLN A 428 -13.81 -10.99 -25.07
N PRO A 429 -15.06 -10.58 -24.78
CA PRO A 429 -15.64 -10.66 -23.44
C PRO A 429 -15.47 -12.05 -22.84
N PHE A 430 -15.05 -12.12 -21.57
CA PHE A 430 -14.83 -13.36 -20.85
C PHE A 430 -16.11 -14.19 -20.66
N MET A 431 -17.26 -13.53 -20.50
CA MET A 431 -18.55 -14.20 -20.35
C MET A 431 -19.69 -13.34 -20.90
N SER A 432 -20.87 -13.94 -21.08
CA SER A 432 -22.07 -13.21 -21.48
C SER A 432 -22.55 -12.26 -20.37
N ALA A 433 -23.35 -11.27 -20.74
CA ALA A 433 -23.97 -10.34 -19.79
C ALA A 433 -24.81 -11.07 -18.73
N GLY A 434 -25.60 -12.09 -19.14
CA GLY A 434 -26.42 -12.88 -18.21
C GLY A 434 -25.58 -13.64 -17.19
N GLU A 435 -24.52 -14.33 -17.64
CA GLU A 435 -23.61 -15.04 -16.75
C GLU A 435 -22.91 -14.10 -15.76
N ALA A 436 -22.52 -12.89 -16.20
CA ALA A 436 -21.91 -11.89 -15.33
C ALA A 436 -22.88 -11.40 -14.24
N ILE A 437 -24.15 -11.16 -14.60
CA ILE A 437 -25.20 -10.78 -13.65
C ILE A 437 -25.44 -11.91 -12.64
N ASP A 438 -25.56 -13.15 -13.11
CA ASP A 438 -25.81 -14.31 -12.25
C ASP A 438 -24.66 -14.55 -11.27
N LYS A 439 -23.42 -14.51 -11.74
CA LYS A 439 -22.23 -14.63 -10.89
C LYS A 439 -22.14 -13.49 -9.86
N LEU A 440 -22.43 -12.26 -10.26
CA LEU A 440 -22.46 -11.14 -9.32
C LEU A 440 -23.56 -11.32 -8.26
N ARG A 441 -24.74 -11.84 -8.64
CA ARG A 441 -25.85 -12.09 -7.70
C ARG A 441 -25.56 -13.25 -6.75
N GLN A 442 -24.83 -14.27 -7.20
CA GLN A 442 -24.33 -15.33 -6.33
C GLN A 442 -23.34 -14.76 -5.31
N LEU A 443 -22.40 -13.92 -5.78
CA LEU A 443 -21.40 -13.26 -4.92
C LEU A 443 -22.03 -12.22 -3.96
N ARG A 444 -23.01 -11.47 -4.44
CA ARG A 444 -23.66 -10.35 -3.76
C ARG A 444 -25.16 -10.32 -4.07
N PRO A 445 -25.97 -11.06 -3.30
CA PRO A 445 -27.41 -11.10 -3.48
C PRO A 445 -28.05 -9.71 -3.47
N GLY A 446 -28.89 -9.44 -4.48
CA GLY A 446 -29.56 -8.16 -4.69
C GLY A 446 -28.76 -7.10 -5.45
N SER A 447 -27.62 -7.48 -6.06
CA SER A 447 -26.93 -6.61 -7.03
C SER A 447 -27.75 -6.47 -8.32
N ILE A 448 -27.74 -5.26 -8.88
CA ILE A 448 -28.57 -4.81 -10.00
C ILE A 448 -30.06 -4.82 -9.65
N GLU A 449 -30.65 -3.63 -9.55
CA GLU A 449 -31.95 -3.38 -8.93
C GLU A 449 -33.07 -3.18 -9.96
N THR A 450 -32.74 -2.81 -11.20
CA THR A 450 -33.75 -2.50 -12.24
C THR A 450 -33.50 -3.24 -13.54
N GLU A 451 -34.57 -3.48 -14.29
CA GLU A 451 -34.48 -4.08 -15.63
C GLU A 451 -33.69 -3.19 -16.60
N GLU A 452 -33.77 -1.87 -16.43
CA GLU A 452 -32.97 -0.89 -17.18
C GLU A 452 -31.46 -1.17 -17.02
N GLN A 453 -31.01 -1.41 -15.79
CA GLN A 453 -29.63 -1.75 -15.48
C GLN A 453 -29.22 -3.10 -16.07
N GLU A 454 -30.08 -4.12 -16.02
CA GLU A 454 -29.80 -5.43 -16.65
C GLU A 454 -29.63 -5.29 -18.17
N ARG A 455 -30.61 -4.67 -18.85
CA ARG A 455 -30.55 -4.41 -20.31
C ARG A 455 -29.32 -3.60 -20.70
N PHE A 456 -28.88 -2.69 -19.83
CA PHE A 456 -27.67 -1.92 -20.06
C PHE A 456 -26.42 -2.81 -20.11
N VAL A 457 -26.25 -3.79 -19.22
CA VAL A 457 -25.11 -4.72 -19.25
C VAL A 457 -25.05 -5.44 -20.60
N HIS A 458 -26.18 -5.92 -21.12
CA HIS A 458 -26.26 -6.52 -22.46
C HIS A 458 -25.85 -5.54 -23.56
N THR A 459 -26.29 -4.29 -23.46
CA THR A 459 -25.94 -3.23 -24.42
C THR A 459 -24.44 -2.93 -24.40
N PHE A 460 -23.83 -2.83 -23.22
CA PHE A 460 -22.40 -2.61 -23.06
C PHE A 460 -21.57 -3.77 -23.63
N VAL A 461 -21.91 -5.02 -23.30
CA VAL A 461 -21.22 -6.20 -23.83
C VAL A 461 -21.32 -6.26 -25.36
N SER A 462 -22.51 -5.99 -25.93
CA SER A 462 -22.68 -5.90 -27.38
C SER A 462 -21.82 -4.79 -28.00
N THR A 463 -21.70 -3.66 -27.32
CA THR A 463 -20.86 -2.53 -27.76
C THR A 463 -19.38 -2.90 -27.77
N VAL A 464 -18.89 -3.51 -26.70
CA VAL A 464 -17.52 -4.03 -26.59
C VAL A 464 -17.22 -5.06 -27.68
N TRP A 465 -18.15 -5.99 -27.92
CA TRP A 465 -18.02 -7.00 -28.98
C TRP A 465 -17.90 -6.36 -30.37
N LYS A 466 -18.76 -5.37 -30.68
CA LYS A 466 -18.73 -4.66 -31.98
C LYS A 466 -17.44 -3.87 -32.17
N ARG A 467 -16.93 -3.20 -31.13
CA ARG A 467 -15.69 -2.43 -31.21
C ARG A 467 -14.42 -3.28 -31.10
N ARG A 468 -14.54 -4.57 -30.76
CA ARG A 468 -13.42 -5.51 -30.57
C ARG A 468 -12.34 -4.98 -29.61
N SER A 469 -12.76 -4.28 -28.57
CA SER A 469 -11.86 -3.74 -27.55
C SER A 469 -12.63 -3.41 -26.26
N PRO A 470 -12.05 -3.59 -25.06
CA PRO A 470 -12.64 -3.16 -23.79
C PRO A 470 -12.81 -1.66 -23.67
N LEU A 471 -12.07 -0.87 -24.45
CA LEU A 471 -12.09 0.59 -24.45
C LEU A 471 -12.16 1.12 -25.89
N PRO A 472 -12.82 2.27 -26.12
CA PRO A 472 -12.79 2.88 -27.44
C PRO A 472 -11.37 3.41 -27.73
N PRO A 473 -10.89 3.35 -28.99
CA PRO A 473 -9.61 3.95 -29.35
C PRO A 473 -9.64 5.45 -29.08
N LEU A 474 -8.52 5.99 -28.60
CA LEU A 474 -8.36 7.42 -28.41
C LEU A 474 -7.96 8.06 -29.76
N PRO A 475 -8.52 9.23 -30.12
CA PRO A 475 -7.99 10.02 -31.21
C PRO A 475 -6.54 10.41 -30.93
N ASN A 476 -5.71 10.48 -31.97
CA ASN A 476 -4.31 10.86 -31.84
C ASN A 476 -4.19 12.29 -31.34
N GLU A 477 -3.28 12.51 -30.39
CA GLU A 477 -2.93 13.83 -29.90
C GLU A 477 -1.93 14.50 -30.86
N PRO A 478 -2.12 15.78 -31.25
CA PRO A 478 -1.14 16.48 -32.08
C PRO A 478 0.11 16.82 -31.27
N GLU A 479 1.28 16.44 -31.78
CA GLU A 479 2.59 16.63 -31.14
C GLU A 479 3.48 17.55 -31.97
N GLY A 480 4.39 18.30 -31.32
CA GLY A 480 5.44 19.07 -31.99
C GLY A 480 4.96 20.28 -32.80
N ILE A 481 3.67 20.63 -32.71
CA ILE A 481 3.14 21.85 -33.35
C ILE A 481 3.48 23.06 -32.46
N PRO A 482 4.26 24.04 -32.93
CA PRO A 482 4.66 25.19 -32.11
C PRO A 482 3.49 26.16 -31.86
N LEU A 483 3.64 27.01 -30.86
CA LEU A 483 2.72 28.12 -30.60
C LEU A 483 2.77 29.14 -31.75
N GLU A 484 1.61 29.41 -32.36
CA GLU A 484 1.48 30.47 -33.36
C GLU A 484 1.00 31.77 -32.69
N ILE A 485 1.71 32.87 -32.93
CA ILE A 485 1.38 34.19 -32.38
C ILE A 485 1.18 35.16 -33.54
N GLU A 486 -0.02 35.72 -33.64
CA GLU A 486 -0.35 36.85 -34.50
C GLU A 486 -0.41 38.12 -33.63
N GLY A 487 0.23 39.22 -34.03
CA GLY A 487 0.27 40.46 -33.25
C GLY A 487 1.45 40.56 -32.27
N GLN A 488 1.28 41.31 -31.17
CA GLN A 488 2.34 41.57 -30.18
C GLN A 488 1.98 40.98 -28.81
N LEU A 489 2.61 39.85 -28.47
CA LEU A 489 2.49 39.24 -27.15
C LEU A 489 3.61 39.78 -26.23
N ASP A 490 3.28 40.74 -25.37
CA ASP A 490 4.17 41.22 -24.32
C ASP A 490 3.79 40.68 -22.93
N GLY A 491 4.70 40.79 -21.95
CA GLY A 491 4.48 40.23 -20.60
C GLY A 491 3.49 41.01 -19.72
N ASN A 492 2.93 42.13 -20.18
CA ASN A 492 2.04 42.99 -19.39
C ASN A 492 0.59 42.90 -19.86
N ILE A 493 0.15 41.71 -20.26
CA ILE A 493 -1.25 41.44 -20.59
C ILE A 493 -2.15 41.56 -19.34
N ASP A 494 -3.37 42.05 -19.57
CA ASP A 494 -4.37 42.34 -18.54
C ASP A 494 -5.69 41.55 -18.74
N LEU A 495 -5.96 41.07 -19.96
CA LEU A 495 -7.09 40.19 -20.24
C LEU A 495 -6.67 39.03 -21.16
N ILE A 496 -7.00 37.80 -20.75
CA ILE A 496 -6.91 36.60 -21.58
C ILE A 496 -8.31 36.14 -21.91
N MET A 497 -8.71 36.19 -23.18
CA MET A 497 -9.96 35.61 -23.64
C MET A 497 -9.69 34.24 -24.27
N LEU A 498 -10.20 33.16 -23.67
CA LEU A 498 -10.04 31.82 -24.21
C LEU A 498 -11.11 31.56 -25.27
N CYS A 499 -10.74 30.96 -26.40
CA CYS A 499 -11.64 30.69 -27.52
C CYS A 499 -11.43 29.25 -28.02
N GLY A 500 -12.50 28.47 -28.15
CA GLY A 500 -12.41 27.11 -28.69
C GLY A 500 -13.44 26.15 -28.10
N LEU A 501 -13.48 24.93 -28.63
CA LEU A 501 -14.51 23.93 -28.35
C LEU A 501 -14.47 23.42 -26.90
N PRO A 502 -15.60 22.97 -26.31
CA PRO A 502 -15.56 22.18 -25.08
C PRO A 502 -14.63 20.97 -25.26
N GLY A 503 -13.77 20.68 -24.28
CA GLY A 503 -12.74 19.63 -24.40
C GLY A 503 -11.42 20.05 -25.06
N SER A 504 -11.30 21.30 -25.56
CA SER A 504 -10.07 21.76 -26.25
C SER A 504 -8.88 22.08 -25.34
N GLY A 505 -9.08 22.18 -24.02
CA GLY A 505 -8.01 22.46 -23.05
C GLY A 505 -7.99 23.88 -22.45
N LYS A 506 -9.00 24.71 -22.71
CA LYS A 506 -9.12 26.09 -22.18
C LYS A 506 -8.93 26.19 -20.66
N SER A 507 -9.80 25.50 -19.92
CA SER A 507 -9.79 25.53 -18.46
C SER A 507 -8.49 24.98 -17.87
N TYR A 508 -7.81 24.05 -18.56
CA TYR A 508 -6.50 23.58 -18.16
C TYR A 508 -5.49 24.74 -18.18
N VAL A 509 -5.36 25.43 -19.31
CA VAL A 509 -4.47 26.61 -19.43
C VAL A 509 -4.85 27.72 -18.42
N ALA A 510 -6.15 27.99 -18.23
CA ALA A 510 -6.61 28.97 -17.25
C ALA A 510 -6.15 28.64 -15.83
N GLN A 511 -6.38 27.38 -15.41
CA GLN A 511 -6.02 26.90 -14.09
C GLN A 511 -4.50 26.88 -13.90
N MET A 512 -3.72 26.44 -14.90
CA MET A 512 -2.26 26.49 -14.82
C MET A 512 -1.75 27.93 -14.60
N ILE A 513 -2.29 28.91 -15.33
CA ILE A 513 -1.91 30.32 -15.16
C ILE A 513 -2.26 30.81 -13.75
N LEU A 514 -3.48 30.55 -13.27
CA LEU A 514 -3.93 30.96 -11.94
C LEU A 514 -3.08 30.34 -10.82
N ARG A 515 -2.77 29.04 -10.92
CA ARG A 515 -1.99 28.30 -9.92
C ARG A 515 -0.55 28.81 -9.83
N ARG A 516 0.00 29.35 -10.93
CA ARG A 516 1.35 29.92 -11.01
C ARG A 516 1.44 31.39 -10.62
N ASP A 517 0.38 32.15 -10.88
CA ASP A 517 0.30 33.58 -10.64
C ASP A 517 -1.09 33.94 -10.10
N ASP A 518 -1.18 34.07 -8.78
CA ASP A 518 -2.41 34.36 -8.03
C ASP A 518 -2.99 35.77 -8.29
N ARG A 519 -2.32 36.58 -9.11
CA ARG A 519 -2.83 37.88 -9.55
C ARG A 519 -3.95 37.77 -10.59
N TRP A 520 -4.03 36.64 -11.29
CA TRP A 520 -5.10 36.38 -12.26
C TRP A 520 -6.39 36.02 -11.55
N THR A 521 -7.52 36.46 -12.11
CA THR A 521 -8.85 35.98 -11.73
C THR A 521 -9.46 35.22 -12.89
N ILE A 522 -9.83 33.95 -12.71
CA ILE A 522 -10.61 33.20 -13.70
C ILE A 522 -12.07 33.61 -13.58
N ILE A 523 -12.69 33.90 -14.71
CA ILE A 523 -14.11 34.24 -14.83
C ILE A 523 -14.70 33.21 -15.80
N SER A 524 -15.51 32.30 -15.26
CA SER A 524 -16.10 31.19 -16.01
C SER A 524 -17.61 31.19 -15.88
N GLN A 525 -18.31 31.13 -17.03
CA GLN A 525 -19.77 30.98 -17.03
C GLN A 525 -20.19 29.59 -16.56
N ASP A 526 -19.38 28.57 -16.81
CA ASP A 526 -19.69 27.19 -16.40
C ASP A 526 -19.67 27.03 -14.88
N GLU A 527 -18.81 27.80 -14.19
CA GLU A 527 -18.76 27.85 -12.73
C GLU A 527 -19.86 28.74 -12.14
N THR A 528 -20.08 29.94 -12.69
CA THR A 528 -21.07 30.91 -12.16
C THR A 528 -22.51 30.57 -12.53
N ARG A 529 -22.73 29.67 -13.51
CA ARG A 529 -24.03 29.24 -14.06
C ARG A 529 -24.93 30.39 -14.57
N SER A 530 -24.39 31.60 -14.74
CA SER A 530 -25.15 32.80 -15.13
C SER A 530 -24.27 33.76 -15.95
N ARG A 531 -24.75 34.13 -17.15
CA ARG A 531 -24.09 35.13 -17.99
C ARG A 531 -24.00 36.47 -17.27
N ASP A 532 -25.09 36.95 -16.67
CA ASP A 532 -25.14 38.22 -15.94
C ASP A 532 -24.11 38.30 -14.80
N THR A 533 -23.87 37.19 -14.11
CA THR A 533 -22.85 37.12 -13.04
C THR A 533 -21.45 37.23 -13.64
N CYS A 534 -21.18 36.49 -14.72
CA CYS A 534 -19.94 36.52 -15.47
C CYS A 534 -19.65 37.93 -16.04
N GLU A 535 -20.66 38.61 -16.60
CA GLU A 535 -20.57 39.99 -17.09
C GLU A 535 -20.25 40.97 -15.95
N ARG A 536 -20.92 40.83 -14.80
CA ARG A 536 -20.67 41.65 -13.62
C ARG A 536 -19.25 41.47 -13.08
N GLU A 537 -18.75 40.24 -13.04
CA GLU A 537 -17.37 39.95 -12.62
C GLU A 537 -16.35 40.53 -13.60
N LEU A 538 -16.56 40.34 -14.91
CA LEU A 538 -15.64 40.85 -15.91
C LEU A 538 -15.61 42.39 -15.95
N SER A 539 -16.74 43.06 -15.67
CA SER A 539 -16.79 44.52 -15.60
C SER A 539 -15.90 45.13 -14.51
N ARG A 540 -15.43 44.32 -13.55
CA ARG A 540 -14.64 44.74 -12.39
C ARG A 540 -13.25 44.08 -12.43
N PRO A 541 -12.16 44.81 -12.75
CA PRO A 541 -10.82 44.23 -12.95
C PRO A 541 -10.17 43.48 -11.76
N GLY A 542 -10.86 43.25 -10.65
CA GLY A 542 -10.25 42.69 -9.44
C GLY A 542 -9.10 43.57 -8.90
N LYS A 543 -8.33 43.05 -7.95
CA LYS A 543 -7.25 43.78 -7.28
C LYS A 543 -6.08 44.15 -8.21
N TYR A 544 -5.77 43.26 -9.16
CA TYR A 544 -4.57 43.36 -10.00
C TYR A 544 -4.87 43.70 -11.46
N SER A 545 -6.14 43.92 -11.83
CA SER A 545 -6.53 44.21 -13.23
C SER A 545 -6.03 43.14 -14.19
N LYS A 546 -6.16 41.86 -13.80
CA LYS A 546 -5.78 40.70 -14.59
C LYS A 546 -6.90 39.66 -14.55
N ALA A 547 -7.51 39.39 -15.69
CA ALA A 547 -8.62 38.45 -15.78
C ALA A 547 -8.44 37.43 -16.92
N ILE A 548 -8.92 36.22 -16.70
CA ILE A 548 -9.03 35.16 -17.71
C ILE A 548 -10.51 34.88 -17.92
N LEU A 549 -11.03 35.15 -19.11
CA LEU A 549 -12.38 34.78 -19.50
C LEU A 549 -12.37 33.36 -20.07
N ASP A 550 -12.70 32.37 -19.23
CA ASP A 550 -12.80 30.96 -19.60
C ASP A 550 -14.22 30.63 -20.08
N ARG A 551 -14.43 30.85 -21.38
CA ARG A 551 -15.66 30.47 -22.11
C ARG A 551 -15.28 29.92 -23.48
N CYS A 552 -16.24 29.38 -24.21
CA CYS A 552 -15.99 28.94 -25.59
C CYS A 552 -15.79 30.11 -26.55
N ASN A 553 -16.43 31.27 -26.30
CA ASN A 553 -16.34 32.51 -27.07
C ASN A 553 -16.41 32.28 -28.60
N PRO A 554 -17.51 31.65 -29.07
CA PRO A 554 -17.55 30.96 -30.37
C PRO A 554 -17.42 31.92 -31.56
N ASP A 555 -18.16 33.02 -31.58
CA ASP A 555 -18.25 33.92 -32.73
C ASP A 555 -17.74 35.34 -32.42
N ARG A 556 -17.55 36.11 -33.49
CA ARG A 556 -17.04 37.50 -33.42
C ARG A 556 -17.94 38.43 -32.61
N GLU A 557 -19.26 38.29 -32.71
CA GLU A 557 -20.18 39.20 -32.03
C GLU A 557 -20.19 38.96 -30.51
N ASP A 558 -20.13 37.70 -30.06
CA ASP A 558 -19.98 37.38 -28.63
C ASP A 558 -18.67 37.96 -28.08
N ARG A 559 -17.53 37.72 -28.76
CA ARG A 559 -16.21 38.25 -28.33
C ARG A 559 -16.18 39.77 -28.23
N LYS A 560 -16.78 40.46 -29.20
CA LYS A 560 -16.90 41.92 -29.21
C LYS A 560 -17.70 42.45 -28.02
N GLN A 561 -18.78 41.77 -27.62
CA GLN A 561 -19.56 42.15 -26.44
C GLN A 561 -18.73 42.02 -25.15
N TRP A 562 -17.97 40.93 -25.00
CA TRP A 562 -17.11 40.74 -23.83
C TRP A 562 -15.96 41.75 -23.76
N LEU A 563 -15.35 42.09 -24.90
CA LEU A 563 -14.36 43.17 -24.96
C LEU A 563 -14.95 44.52 -24.58
N ALA A 564 -16.19 44.81 -24.97
CA ALA A 564 -16.88 46.04 -24.58
C ALA A 564 -17.15 46.11 -23.07
N ILE A 565 -17.46 44.97 -22.43
CA ILE A 565 -17.61 44.87 -20.97
C ILE A 565 -16.26 45.09 -20.28
N ALA A 566 -15.20 44.46 -20.80
CA ALA A 566 -13.83 44.58 -20.31
C ALA A 566 -13.13 45.87 -20.81
N HIS A 567 -13.83 47.00 -20.88
CA HIS A 567 -13.30 48.31 -21.30
C HIS A 567 -12.08 48.80 -20.52
N TRP A 568 -11.79 48.21 -19.36
CA TRP A 568 -10.60 48.47 -18.55
C TRP A 568 -9.33 47.80 -19.10
N ALA A 569 -9.48 46.73 -19.90
CA ALA A 569 -8.37 45.97 -20.47
C ALA A 569 -7.76 46.78 -21.62
N ARG A 570 -6.45 47.03 -21.51
CA ARG A 570 -5.65 47.78 -22.49
C ARG A 570 -4.88 46.86 -23.44
N LYS A 571 -4.55 45.66 -22.98
CA LYS A 571 -3.79 44.66 -23.74
C LYS A 571 -4.49 43.30 -23.73
N PRO A 572 -5.74 43.23 -24.24
CA PRO A 572 -6.46 41.97 -24.32
C PRO A 572 -5.84 41.05 -25.38
N ILE A 573 -5.61 39.79 -25.04
CA ILE A 573 -5.23 38.74 -25.98
C ILE A 573 -6.34 37.71 -26.14
N CYS A 574 -6.39 37.07 -27.30
CA CYS A 574 -7.23 35.90 -27.52
C CYS A 574 -6.36 34.64 -27.61
N VAL A 575 -6.71 33.60 -26.87
CA VAL A 575 -6.05 32.29 -26.95
C VAL A 575 -7.00 31.32 -27.65
N TYR A 576 -6.68 30.99 -28.89
CA TYR A 576 -7.51 30.16 -29.76
C TYR A 576 -7.04 28.70 -29.73
N PHE A 577 -7.91 27.80 -29.29
CA PHE A 577 -7.66 26.37 -29.25
C PHE A 577 -8.24 25.72 -30.50
N ASP A 578 -7.38 25.44 -31.46
CA ASP A 578 -7.72 24.94 -32.79
C ASP A 578 -7.46 23.43 -32.88
N TYR A 579 -8.22 22.69 -32.07
CA TYR A 579 -8.17 21.23 -32.02
C TYR A 579 -9.31 20.60 -32.82
N ASP A 580 -9.05 19.41 -33.35
CA ASP A 580 -10.06 18.61 -34.04
C ASP A 580 -11.31 18.36 -33.14
N PRO A 581 -12.54 18.48 -33.68
CA PRO A 581 -13.76 18.28 -32.91
C PRO A 581 -13.88 16.88 -32.29
N ASP A 582 -13.43 15.82 -32.97
CA ASP A 582 -13.52 14.45 -32.45
C ASP A 582 -12.56 14.23 -31.28
N LEU A 583 -11.38 14.86 -31.32
CA LEU A 583 -10.46 14.90 -30.18
C LEU A 583 -11.08 15.67 -29.00
N CYS A 584 -11.69 16.82 -29.26
CA CYS A 584 -12.39 17.60 -28.23
C CYS A 584 -13.55 16.81 -27.60
N ILE A 585 -14.34 16.11 -28.41
CA ILE A 585 -15.39 15.21 -27.94
C ILE A 585 -14.77 14.11 -27.07
N SER A 586 -13.73 13.42 -27.56
CA SER A 586 -13.08 12.34 -26.82
C SER A 586 -12.57 12.80 -25.45
N ARG A 587 -11.90 13.97 -25.39
CA ARG A 587 -11.43 14.56 -24.14
C ARG A 587 -12.59 14.93 -23.22
N ALA A 588 -13.66 15.55 -23.75
CA ALA A 588 -14.82 15.93 -22.95
C ALA A 588 -15.61 14.71 -22.42
N GLN A 589 -15.66 13.61 -23.17
CA GLN A 589 -16.27 12.34 -22.71
C GLN A 589 -15.49 11.68 -21.56
N GLN A 590 -14.21 12.01 -21.42
CA GLN A 590 -13.33 11.45 -20.39
C GLN A 590 -13.30 12.30 -19.11
N ARG A 591 -13.97 13.46 -19.10
CA ARG A 591 -14.03 14.33 -17.92
C ARG A 591 -15.18 13.90 -17.01
N SER A 592 -14.84 13.51 -15.80
CA SER A 592 -15.78 13.21 -14.72
C SER A 592 -16.25 14.46 -13.96
N ASP A 593 -15.44 15.53 -13.99
CA ASP A 593 -15.48 16.68 -13.11
C ASP A 593 -16.20 17.91 -13.70
N HIS A 594 -16.77 17.81 -14.91
CA HIS A 594 -17.43 18.95 -15.54
C HIS A 594 -18.80 19.24 -14.89
N PRO A 595 -19.07 20.46 -14.39
CA PRO A 595 -20.29 20.78 -13.63
C PRO A 595 -21.59 20.66 -14.44
N THR A 596 -21.52 20.81 -15.78
CA THR A 596 -22.68 20.88 -16.68
C THR A 596 -22.71 19.83 -17.81
N LEU A 597 -21.60 19.15 -18.13
CA LEU A 597 -21.48 18.26 -19.30
C LEU A 597 -21.04 16.86 -18.84
N ILE A 598 -22.02 16.07 -18.41
CA ILE A 598 -21.80 14.67 -18.03
C ILE A 598 -21.47 13.83 -19.28
N PRO A 599 -20.50 12.91 -19.22
CA PRO A 599 -20.20 11.98 -20.31
C PRO A 599 -21.43 11.28 -20.90
N GLY A 600 -21.57 11.35 -22.21
CA GLY A 600 -22.66 10.78 -22.99
C GLY A 600 -23.05 11.65 -24.19
N GLN A 601 -24.28 11.49 -24.67
CA GLN A 601 -24.73 12.15 -25.91
C GLN A 601 -24.76 13.67 -25.82
N ARG A 602 -24.97 14.24 -24.62
CA ARG A 602 -25.02 15.69 -24.40
C ARG A 602 -23.69 16.36 -24.78
N VAL A 603 -22.55 15.74 -24.46
CA VAL A 603 -21.21 16.24 -24.83
C VAL A 603 -21.07 16.31 -26.35
N ARG A 604 -21.44 15.25 -27.08
CA ARG A 604 -21.35 15.21 -28.55
C ARG A 604 -22.16 16.34 -29.17
N THR A 605 -23.43 16.46 -28.77
CA THR A 605 -24.33 17.49 -29.31
C THR A 605 -23.82 18.90 -29.01
N ALA A 606 -23.33 19.15 -27.78
CA ALA A 606 -22.80 20.45 -27.39
C ALA A 606 -21.56 20.84 -28.21
N VAL A 607 -20.57 19.94 -28.33
CA VAL A 607 -19.34 20.22 -29.09
C VAL A 607 -19.64 20.42 -30.58
N GLN A 608 -20.48 19.58 -31.18
CA GLN A 608 -20.86 19.70 -32.59
C GLN A 608 -21.65 20.98 -32.88
N SER A 609 -22.57 21.36 -31.99
CA SER A 609 -23.31 22.63 -32.09
C SER A 609 -22.35 23.82 -32.00
N MET A 610 -21.40 23.78 -31.05
CA MET A 610 -20.42 24.86 -30.89
C MET A 610 -19.46 24.95 -32.06
N HIS A 611 -19.03 23.82 -32.61
CA HIS A 611 -18.14 23.79 -33.77
C HIS A 611 -18.75 24.49 -34.98
N LYS A 612 -20.06 24.33 -35.23
CA LYS A 612 -20.78 25.04 -36.29
C LYS A 612 -20.84 26.56 -36.11
N GLN A 613 -20.74 27.04 -34.87
CA GLN A 613 -20.78 28.46 -34.52
C GLN A 613 -19.39 29.08 -34.40
N THR A 614 -18.33 28.27 -34.31
CA THR A 614 -17.00 28.76 -33.97
C THR A 614 -16.36 29.46 -35.17
N GLU A 615 -16.01 30.72 -35.00
CA GLU A 615 -15.26 31.53 -35.96
C GLU A 615 -13.84 31.79 -35.44
N LYS A 616 -12.83 31.65 -36.31
CA LYS A 616 -11.44 31.98 -35.97
C LYS A 616 -11.32 33.46 -35.56
N PRO A 617 -10.74 33.78 -34.40
CA PRO A 617 -10.57 35.16 -33.96
C PRO A 617 -9.60 35.94 -34.85
N LYS A 618 -9.78 37.27 -34.91
CA LYS A 618 -8.95 38.19 -35.70
C LYS A 618 -8.53 39.43 -34.91
N LEU A 619 -7.37 40.02 -35.25
CA LEU A 619 -6.84 41.20 -34.56
C LEU A 619 -7.76 42.42 -34.68
N ASP A 620 -8.54 42.53 -35.76
CA ASP A 620 -9.51 43.61 -35.98
C ASP A 620 -10.72 43.56 -35.04
N GLU A 621 -10.82 42.56 -34.16
CA GLU A 621 -11.80 42.49 -33.08
C GLU A 621 -11.40 43.33 -31.85
N GLY A 622 -10.13 43.75 -31.75
CA GLY A 622 -9.62 44.58 -30.64
C GLY A 622 -8.57 43.89 -29.77
N PHE A 623 -8.07 42.72 -30.17
CA PHE A 623 -6.98 42.02 -29.48
C PHE A 623 -5.61 42.57 -29.90
N VAL A 624 -4.66 42.65 -28.95
CA VAL A 624 -3.25 43.00 -29.26
C VAL A 624 -2.46 41.82 -29.81
N ALA A 625 -2.88 40.60 -29.46
CA ALA A 625 -2.33 39.36 -29.99
C ALA A 625 -3.35 38.22 -29.99
N ILE A 626 -3.16 37.26 -30.90
CA ILE A 626 -3.87 35.99 -30.95
C ILE A 626 -2.85 34.87 -30.85
N CYS A 627 -3.02 34.01 -29.84
CA CYS A 627 -2.17 32.85 -29.59
C CYS A 627 -2.94 31.60 -29.99
N THR A 628 -2.52 30.90 -31.04
CA THR A 628 -3.18 29.66 -31.50
C THR A 628 -2.48 28.43 -30.95
N ILE A 629 -3.24 27.60 -30.23
CA ILE A 629 -2.79 26.36 -29.61
C ILE A 629 -3.37 25.18 -30.38
N ARG A 630 -2.49 24.26 -30.81
CA ARG A 630 -2.84 22.99 -31.46
C ARG A 630 -2.18 21.76 -30.84
N SER A 631 -1.33 21.94 -29.83
CA SER A 631 -0.59 20.88 -29.15
C SER A 631 -0.41 21.23 -27.66
N PHE A 632 -0.03 20.26 -26.85
CA PHE A 632 0.38 20.51 -25.46
C PHE A 632 1.66 21.37 -25.40
N ASP A 633 2.60 21.17 -26.32
CA ASP A 633 3.83 21.97 -26.42
C ASP A 633 3.52 23.46 -26.61
N ALA A 634 2.57 23.79 -27.49
CA ALA A 634 2.12 25.15 -27.72
C ALA A 634 1.43 25.75 -26.48
N ALA A 635 0.62 24.96 -25.78
CA ALA A 635 -0.02 25.39 -24.54
C ALA A 635 1.03 25.69 -23.45
N ASN A 636 2.00 24.79 -23.27
CA ASN A 636 3.08 24.94 -22.30
C ASN A 636 3.97 26.14 -22.65
N ASP A 637 4.31 26.38 -23.92
CA ASP A 637 5.05 27.56 -24.36
C ASP A 637 4.30 28.86 -24.01
N LEU A 638 2.98 28.90 -24.25
CA LEU A 638 2.18 30.06 -23.87
C LEU A 638 2.22 30.29 -22.35
N ILE A 639 2.00 29.24 -21.55
CA ILE A 639 1.99 29.37 -20.09
C ILE A 639 3.36 29.82 -19.57
N LYS A 640 4.48 29.29 -20.12
CA LYS A 640 5.84 29.74 -19.79
C LYS A 640 6.02 31.24 -20.06
N ARG A 641 5.53 31.74 -21.20
CA ARG A 641 5.64 33.16 -21.59
C ARG A 641 4.80 34.07 -20.72
N LEU A 642 3.59 33.64 -20.35
CA LEU A 642 2.65 34.44 -19.57
C LEU A 642 2.91 34.40 -18.06
N THR A 643 3.45 33.29 -17.56
CA THR A 643 3.74 33.04 -16.15
C THR A 643 5.14 32.45 -15.97
N PRO A 644 6.20 33.19 -16.32
CA PRO A 644 7.56 32.69 -16.19
C PRO A 644 7.90 32.43 -14.73
N LEU A 645 8.17 31.17 -14.40
CA LEU A 645 8.59 30.75 -13.08
C LEU A 645 10.11 30.62 -13.05
N GLY A 646 10.76 31.55 -12.35
CA GLY A 646 12.19 31.45 -12.05
C GLY A 646 12.49 30.40 -10.98
N ILE A 647 13.78 30.15 -10.79
CA ILE A 647 14.28 29.36 -9.65
C ILE A 647 13.80 29.98 -8.34
N LEU A 648 13.17 29.17 -7.49
CA LEU A 648 12.93 29.55 -6.11
C LEU A 648 14.23 29.33 -5.34
N LYS A 649 14.95 30.42 -5.06
CA LYS A 649 16.15 30.36 -4.21
C LYS A 649 15.78 29.70 -2.89
N PHE A 650 16.65 28.82 -2.39
CA PHE A 650 16.42 28.14 -1.12
C PHE A 650 16.05 29.17 -0.04
N LEU A 651 14.85 29.03 0.51
CA LEU A 651 14.32 29.95 1.50
C LEU A 651 15.18 29.83 2.76
N ARG A 652 15.93 30.88 3.07
CA ARG A 652 16.90 30.87 4.17
C ARG A 652 16.21 30.51 5.49
N THR A 653 16.79 29.60 6.24
CA THR A 653 16.34 29.23 7.59
C THR A 653 17.03 30.14 8.61
N GLY A 654 16.25 30.86 9.41
CA GLY A 654 16.78 31.74 10.47
C GLY A 654 17.27 30.97 11.70
N HIS A 655 18.16 31.59 12.47
CA HIS A 655 18.61 31.09 13.76
C HIS A 655 17.56 31.37 14.85
N ILE A 656 17.17 30.36 15.61
CA ILE A 656 16.29 30.56 16.78
C ILE A 656 17.07 31.28 17.89
N MET A 657 18.35 30.92 18.02
CA MET A 657 19.30 31.54 18.94
C MET A 657 20.69 31.50 18.32
N ASN A 658 21.49 32.55 18.59
CA ASN A 658 22.88 32.62 18.15
C ASN A 658 23.80 32.17 19.28
N LEU A 659 24.47 31.03 19.10
CA LEU A 659 25.46 30.49 20.04
C LEU A 659 26.90 30.92 19.70
N GLY A 660 27.09 31.76 18.68
CA GLY A 660 28.41 32.22 18.21
C GLY A 660 28.76 31.76 16.79
N ALA A 661 27.93 30.92 16.17
CA ALA A 661 28.16 30.36 14.82
C ALA A 661 27.40 31.10 13.69
N ALA A 662 26.61 32.13 13.99
CA ALA A 662 25.91 32.90 12.95
C ALA A 662 26.89 33.81 12.18
N THR A 663 26.78 33.79 10.86
CA THR A 663 27.54 34.65 9.94
C THR A 663 26.83 35.99 9.70
N ALA A 664 27.48 36.94 9.03
CA ALA A 664 26.87 38.23 8.67
C ALA A 664 25.63 38.10 7.76
N ASP A 665 25.45 36.95 7.10
CA ASP A 665 24.33 36.62 6.22
C ASP A 665 23.14 35.92 6.93
N ASP A 666 23.28 35.59 8.22
CA ASP A 666 22.26 34.93 9.03
C ASP A 666 21.34 35.94 9.75
N PHE A 667 20.09 35.56 9.98
CA PHE A 667 19.11 36.36 10.73
C PHE A 667 18.49 35.54 11.87
N LEU A 668 18.05 36.23 12.92
CA LEU A 668 17.32 35.61 14.03
C LEU A 668 15.84 35.47 13.69
N VAL A 669 15.23 34.35 14.07
CA VAL A 669 13.80 34.09 13.94
C VAL A 669 13.16 33.87 15.30
N SER A 670 12.08 34.59 15.58
CA SER A 670 11.21 34.33 16.72
C SER A 670 10.00 33.55 16.23
N PHE A 671 9.65 32.47 16.92
CA PHE A 671 8.45 31.71 16.56
C PHE A 671 7.23 32.50 17.02
N ASN A 672 6.25 32.65 16.13
CA ASN A 672 5.04 33.41 16.44
C ASN A 672 4.26 32.70 17.56
N GLN A 673 3.57 33.48 18.41
CA GLN A 673 2.66 32.91 19.40
C GLN A 673 1.49 32.23 18.68
N THR A 674 1.30 30.95 18.97
CA THR A 674 0.22 30.13 18.43
C THR A 674 -0.86 29.89 19.50
N ASN A 675 -2.13 29.77 19.09
CA ASN A 675 -3.26 29.48 20.00
C ASN A 675 -3.34 28.00 20.43
N HIS A 676 -2.41 27.17 19.96
CA HIS A 676 -2.34 25.73 20.23
C HIS A 676 -1.06 25.42 20.99
N THR A 677 -1.05 24.28 21.69
CA THR A 677 0.18 23.78 22.32
C THR A 677 1.20 23.46 21.21
N PRO A 678 2.39 24.09 21.21
CA PRO A 678 3.36 23.92 20.14
C PRO A 678 3.89 22.48 20.13
N TYR A 679 3.58 21.73 19.07
CA TYR A 679 4.17 20.43 18.80
C TYR A 679 5.36 20.62 17.87
N VAL A 680 6.53 20.16 18.32
CA VAL A 680 7.81 20.40 17.65
C VAL A 680 8.44 19.08 17.24
N VAL A 681 8.95 19.06 16.01
CA VAL A 681 9.83 18.02 15.50
C VAL A 681 11.23 18.62 15.36
N ILE A 682 12.22 17.97 15.96
CA ILE A 682 13.62 18.38 15.91
C ILE A 682 14.41 17.29 15.19
N THR A 683 15.12 17.67 14.14
CA THR A 683 15.99 16.76 13.37
C THR A 683 17.45 17.18 13.49
N GLU A 684 18.35 16.24 13.25
CA GLU A 684 19.77 16.52 13.07
C GLU A 684 19.95 17.48 11.88
N LYS A 685 20.73 18.55 12.08
CA LYS A 685 21.20 19.37 10.97
C LYS A 685 22.49 18.74 10.42
N VAL A 686 22.48 18.42 9.14
CA VAL A 686 23.59 17.77 8.44
C VAL A 686 24.37 18.79 7.61
N ASP A 687 25.70 18.66 7.60
CA ASP A 687 26.63 19.57 6.93
C ASP A 687 26.97 19.08 5.52
N GLY A 688 26.46 19.75 4.49
CA GLY A 688 26.73 19.41 3.10
C GLY A 688 26.38 20.52 2.13
N ALA A 689 26.02 20.12 0.91
CA ALA A 689 25.54 21.03 -0.13
C ALA A 689 24.01 20.96 -0.22
N ASN A 690 23.36 22.09 0.02
CA ASN A 690 21.91 22.19 -0.13
C ASN A 690 21.47 21.76 -1.54
N MET A 691 20.43 20.93 -1.60
CA MET A 691 19.91 20.39 -2.86
C MET A 691 18.37 20.39 -2.84
N GLY A 692 17.79 20.73 -3.98
CA GLY A 692 16.34 20.69 -4.22
C GLY A 692 16.03 19.97 -5.53
N PHE A 693 14.97 19.15 -5.52
CA PHE A 693 14.42 18.49 -6.69
C PHE A 693 13.02 19.01 -6.98
N SER A 694 12.73 19.36 -8.23
CA SER A 694 11.41 19.81 -8.70
C SER A 694 11.21 19.38 -10.15
N LEU A 695 10.00 19.53 -10.69
CA LEU A 695 9.76 19.33 -12.13
C LEU A 695 9.71 20.67 -12.88
N SER A 696 10.02 20.64 -14.17
CA SER A 696 9.68 21.69 -15.13
C SER A 696 8.22 21.54 -15.57
N VAL A 697 7.67 22.54 -16.28
CA VAL A 697 6.35 22.43 -16.92
C VAL A 697 6.26 21.28 -17.92
N ASP A 698 7.37 20.90 -18.54
CA ASP A 698 7.45 19.76 -19.46
C ASP A 698 7.70 18.44 -18.69
N ARG A 699 7.60 18.47 -17.35
CA ARG A 699 7.82 17.35 -16.43
C ARG A 699 9.23 16.78 -16.47
N GLU A 700 10.21 17.60 -16.86
CA GLU A 700 11.62 17.25 -16.73
C GLU A 700 12.09 17.48 -15.30
N LEU A 701 12.89 16.57 -14.75
CA LEU A 701 13.44 16.72 -13.42
C LEU A 701 14.51 17.83 -13.41
N LEU A 702 14.31 18.81 -12.54
CA LEU A 702 15.21 19.91 -12.29
C LEU A 702 15.90 19.72 -10.94
N VAL A 703 17.22 19.88 -10.91
CA VAL A 703 18.01 19.83 -9.68
C VAL A 703 18.59 21.21 -9.42
N GLN A 704 18.31 21.76 -8.25
CA GLN A 704 18.82 23.05 -7.82
C GLN A 704 19.75 22.93 -6.61
N ASN A 705 20.77 23.77 -6.59
CA ASN A 705 21.45 24.18 -5.36
C ASN A 705 20.75 25.45 -4.82
N ARG A 706 21.39 26.22 -3.94
CA ARG A 706 20.79 27.39 -3.26
C ARG A 706 20.20 28.44 -4.22
N SER A 707 20.83 28.69 -5.36
CA SER A 707 20.46 29.80 -6.24
C SER A 707 20.59 29.55 -7.75
N HIS A 708 20.94 28.33 -8.16
CA HIS A 708 21.08 27.95 -9.57
C HIS A 708 20.79 26.46 -9.76
N TYR A 709 20.40 26.08 -10.97
CA TYR A 709 20.26 24.67 -11.36
C TYR A 709 21.65 24.05 -11.59
N ILE A 710 21.76 22.76 -11.27
CA ILE A 710 23.01 21.99 -11.33
C ILE A 710 22.80 20.68 -12.09
N THR A 711 23.91 20.15 -12.60
CA THR A 711 24.00 18.86 -13.31
C THR A 711 25.21 18.07 -12.80
N SER A 712 25.35 16.82 -13.24
CA SER A 712 26.52 16.00 -12.93
C SER A 712 27.87 16.58 -13.42
N THR A 713 27.81 17.51 -14.37
CA THR A 713 28.99 18.20 -14.93
C THR A 713 29.33 19.51 -14.24
N THR A 714 28.47 20.00 -13.33
CA THR A 714 28.64 21.33 -12.71
C THR A 714 29.83 21.39 -11.75
N HIS A 715 30.02 20.35 -10.93
CA HIS A 715 31.14 20.25 -9.98
C HIS A 715 31.46 18.78 -9.67
N ALA A 716 32.68 18.47 -9.24
CA ALA A 716 33.12 17.08 -8.98
C ALA A 716 32.23 16.34 -7.97
N GLN A 717 31.67 17.06 -6.98
CA GLN A 717 30.76 16.50 -5.97
C GLN A 717 29.44 15.99 -6.55
N PHE A 718 29.01 16.49 -7.70
CA PHE A 718 27.75 16.12 -8.34
C PHE A 718 27.91 15.03 -9.40
N ARG A 719 29.12 14.51 -9.65
CA ARG A 719 29.30 13.40 -10.62
C ARG A 719 28.37 12.21 -10.38
N PRO A 720 28.14 11.75 -9.13
CA PRO A 720 27.23 10.62 -8.88
C PRO A 720 25.73 10.97 -8.96
N LEU A 721 25.38 12.24 -9.21
CA LEU A 721 24.01 12.72 -9.21
C LEU A 721 23.15 12.01 -10.25
N TYR A 722 23.69 11.76 -11.45
CA TYR A 722 22.94 11.08 -12.53
C TYR A 722 22.53 9.67 -12.09
N THR A 723 23.49 8.86 -11.64
CA THR A 723 23.23 7.49 -11.15
C THR A 723 22.27 7.47 -9.97
N TRP A 724 22.39 8.44 -9.04
CA TRP A 724 21.48 8.56 -7.90
C TRP A 724 20.06 8.90 -8.37
N ILE A 725 19.89 9.82 -9.32
CA ILE A 725 18.59 10.18 -9.90
C ILE A 725 17.95 8.97 -10.58
N GLU A 726 18.68 8.24 -11.41
CA GLU A 726 18.11 7.07 -12.12
C GLU A 726 17.62 6.00 -11.14
N THR A 727 18.36 5.77 -10.04
CA THR A 727 17.98 4.82 -8.99
C THR A 727 16.72 5.27 -8.24
N HIS A 728 16.49 6.59 -8.12
CA HIS A 728 15.39 7.17 -7.33
C HIS A 728 14.30 7.83 -8.19
N ARG A 729 14.34 7.64 -9.52
CA ARG A 729 13.51 8.38 -10.47
C ARG A 729 12.02 8.21 -10.18
N GLU A 730 11.56 6.98 -10.06
CA GLU A 730 10.16 6.66 -9.74
C GLU A 730 9.72 7.28 -8.40
N SER A 731 10.60 7.25 -7.40
CA SER A 731 10.33 7.87 -6.09
C SER A 731 10.19 9.40 -6.20
N LEU A 732 11.10 10.06 -6.93
CA LEU A 732 11.03 11.51 -7.15
C LEU A 732 9.75 11.92 -7.88
N TYR A 733 9.38 11.22 -8.96
CA TYR A 733 8.15 11.52 -9.69
C TYR A 733 6.90 11.28 -8.82
N HIS A 734 6.88 10.22 -8.00
CA HIS A 734 5.78 9.98 -7.06
C HIS A 734 5.56 11.15 -6.07
N ILE A 735 6.64 11.79 -5.62
CA ILE A 735 6.58 12.90 -4.67
C ILE A 735 6.28 14.23 -5.35
N LEU A 736 6.86 14.47 -6.53
CA LEU A 736 6.85 15.77 -7.19
C LEU A 736 5.67 15.93 -8.17
N ASP A 737 5.27 14.88 -8.88
CA ASP A 737 4.26 14.93 -9.93
C ASP A 737 2.83 14.71 -9.41
N ARG A 738 2.53 15.34 -8.27
CA ARG A 738 1.25 15.16 -7.56
C ARG A 738 0.13 16.08 -8.05
N ASP A 739 0.46 17.09 -8.85
CA ASP A 739 -0.49 18.06 -9.40
C ASP A 739 -0.33 18.16 -10.91
N ASN A 740 -1.28 17.56 -11.65
CA ASN A 740 -1.24 17.53 -13.11
C ASN A 740 -1.34 18.91 -13.78
N SER A 741 -1.86 19.91 -13.06
CA SER A 741 -2.01 21.28 -13.53
C SER A 741 -0.88 22.19 -13.07
N PHE A 742 0.00 21.72 -12.19
CA PHE A 742 1.15 22.49 -11.75
C PHE A 742 2.35 21.58 -11.44
N PRO A 743 3.01 21.03 -12.49
CA PRO A 743 4.16 20.14 -12.30
C PRO A 743 5.27 20.73 -11.43
N GLU A 744 5.51 22.04 -11.53
CA GLU A 744 6.58 22.72 -10.78
C GLU A 744 6.19 23.07 -9.33
N ARG A 745 5.04 22.61 -8.84
CA ARG A 745 4.46 23.00 -7.54
C ARG A 745 5.31 22.56 -6.36
N TYR A 746 5.80 21.33 -6.38
CA TYR A 746 6.49 20.74 -5.24
C TYR A 746 8.00 20.79 -5.42
N ILE A 747 8.72 21.08 -4.34
CA ILE A 747 10.18 21.05 -4.29
C ILE A 747 10.60 20.21 -3.07
N LEU A 748 11.25 19.08 -3.32
CA LEU A 748 11.84 18.24 -2.27
C LEU A 748 13.23 18.78 -1.95
N TYR A 749 13.43 19.25 -0.72
CA TYR A 749 14.70 19.76 -0.23
C TYR A 749 15.41 18.75 0.67
N GLY A 750 16.73 18.70 0.52
CA GLY A 750 17.61 17.88 1.33
C GLY A 750 19.05 18.37 1.25
N GLU A 751 19.94 17.57 1.82
CA GLU A 751 21.38 17.85 1.82
C GLU A 751 22.11 16.78 0.98
N TRP A 752 22.96 17.24 0.07
CA TRP A 752 23.85 16.40 -0.72
C TRP A 752 25.20 16.25 -0.01
N LEU A 753 25.63 15.01 0.20
CA LEU A 753 26.63 14.67 1.20
C LEU A 753 27.83 13.89 0.62
N VAL A 754 28.04 13.94 -0.70
CA VAL A 754 29.20 13.28 -1.34
C VAL A 754 30.52 13.88 -0.88
N ALA A 755 30.60 15.20 -0.76
CA ALA A 755 31.81 15.91 -0.34
C ALA A 755 31.80 16.16 1.18
N THR A 756 32.94 15.94 1.82
CA THR A 756 33.17 16.41 3.18
C THR A 756 33.32 17.93 3.16
N HIS A 757 32.41 18.62 3.83
CA HIS A 757 32.53 20.05 4.11
C HIS A 757 33.31 20.24 5.41
N SER A 758 32.65 20.55 6.51
CA SER A 758 33.30 20.78 7.81
C SER A 758 33.31 19.50 8.66
N ILE A 759 32.26 18.66 8.55
CA ILE A 759 32.14 17.40 9.30
C ILE A 759 32.49 16.19 8.39
N PRO A 760 33.50 15.37 8.75
CA PRO A 760 33.87 14.18 8.00
C PRO A 760 32.96 12.99 8.39
N TYR A 761 31.78 12.90 7.77
CA TYR A 761 30.86 11.81 8.05
C TYR A 761 31.43 10.45 7.61
N THR A 762 31.20 9.41 8.41
CA THR A 762 31.76 8.06 8.17
C THR A 762 30.69 6.98 7.98
N ARG A 763 29.42 7.27 8.30
CA ARG A 763 28.32 6.31 8.36
C ARG A 763 27.03 6.84 7.71
N LEU A 764 27.13 7.59 6.62
CA LEU A 764 25.93 8.10 5.93
C LEU A 764 25.10 6.95 5.34
N SER A 765 23.79 7.05 5.45
CA SER A 765 22.86 6.06 4.88
C SER A 765 22.68 6.20 3.37
N ASP A 766 22.83 7.43 2.84
CA ASP A 766 22.71 7.74 1.41
C ASP A 766 23.42 9.06 1.07
N ARG A 767 23.66 9.30 -0.22
CA ARG A 767 24.28 10.50 -0.81
C ARG A 767 23.41 11.76 -0.67
N PHE A 768 22.09 11.59 -0.53
CA PHE A 768 21.12 12.66 -0.31
C PHE A 768 20.23 12.33 0.89
N LEU A 769 20.07 13.28 1.81
CA LEU A 769 19.12 13.17 2.91
C LEU A 769 18.05 14.25 2.80
N ALA A 770 16.80 13.84 2.56
CA ALA A 770 15.65 14.73 2.51
C ALA A 770 15.31 15.29 3.91
N PHE A 771 14.89 16.55 3.98
CA PHE A 771 14.45 17.16 5.23
C PHE A 771 13.14 17.95 5.15
N ASP A 772 12.78 18.48 3.98
CA ASP A 772 11.57 19.30 3.80
C ASP A 772 10.96 19.12 2.40
N LEU A 773 9.63 19.29 2.31
CA LEU A 773 8.90 19.42 1.06
C LEU A 773 8.18 20.76 1.04
N TYR A 774 8.41 21.55 0.00
CA TYR A 774 7.81 22.87 -0.18
C TYR A 774 6.71 22.84 -1.22
N ASP A 775 5.58 23.47 -0.93
CA ASP A 775 4.47 23.69 -1.85
C ASP A 775 4.46 25.16 -2.30
N ARG A 776 4.82 25.40 -3.56
CA ARG A 776 4.86 26.76 -4.13
C ARG A 776 3.49 27.41 -4.26
N GLN A 777 2.43 26.62 -4.40
CA GLN A 777 1.10 27.18 -4.58
C GLN A 777 0.60 27.78 -3.27
N THR A 778 0.74 27.04 -2.17
CA THR A 778 0.32 27.51 -0.84
C THR A 778 1.41 28.32 -0.14
N GLN A 779 2.63 28.28 -0.66
CA GLN A 779 3.84 28.86 -0.06
C GLN A 779 4.15 28.31 1.34
N THR A 780 3.80 27.04 1.57
CA THR A 780 3.96 26.37 2.87
C THR A 780 4.93 25.19 2.80
N TRP A 781 5.33 24.69 3.96
CA TRP A 781 6.13 23.49 4.11
C TRP A 781 5.27 22.36 4.67
N THR A 782 5.44 21.17 4.13
CA THR A 782 4.79 19.95 4.61
C THR A 782 5.38 19.51 5.95
N ASP A 783 4.53 19.08 6.88
CA ASP A 783 4.98 18.52 8.17
C ASP A 783 5.76 17.21 8.02
N ARG A 784 6.40 16.76 9.11
CA ARG A 784 7.25 15.58 9.08
C ARG A 784 6.46 14.30 8.79
N ASP A 785 5.30 14.14 9.40
CA ASP A 785 4.51 12.92 9.26
C ASP A 785 3.95 12.74 7.85
N THR A 786 3.55 13.83 7.18
CA THR A 786 3.12 13.77 5.78
C THR A 786 4.31 13.49 4.87
N LEU A 787 5.48 14.09 5.12
CA LEU A 787 6.69 13.79 4.35
C LEU A 787 7.13 12.33 4.50
N GLU A 788 7.12 11.78 5.72
CA GLU A 788 7.40 10.36 5.98
C GLU A 788 6.42 9.43 5.24
N ARG A 789 5.11 9.73 5.28
CA ARG A 789 4.11 8.95 4.55
C ARG A 789 4.32 8.99 3.04
N LEU A 790 4.70 10.14 2.48
CA LEU A 790 5.02 10.28 1.05
C LEU A 790 6.29 9.50 0.66
N LEU A 791 7.23 9.34 1.59
CA LEU A 791 8.50 8.64 1.38
C LEU A 791 8.48 7.17 1.83
N ALA A 792 7.40 6.69 2.45
CA ALA A 792 7.34 5.36 3.07
C ALA A 792 7.57 4.19 2.10
N GLN A 793 7.30 4.39 0.80
CA GLN A 793 7.53 3.41 -0.27
C GLN A 793 8.72 3.77 -1.16
N SER A 794 9.54 4.75 -0.76
CA SER A 794 10.72 5.20 -1.48
C SER A 794 12.01 4.76 -0.80
N ASN A 795 13.10 4.74 -1.55
CA ASN A 795 14.44 4.54 -1.00
C ASN A 795 15.13 5.87 -0.62
N ILE A 796 14.42 6.99 -0.71
CA ILE A 796 14.98 8.31 -0.38
C ILE A 796 15.00 8.45 1.15
N MET A 797 16.20 8.57 1.70
CA MET A 797 16.41 8.63 3.14
C MET A 797 16.11 10.02 3.69
N LEU A 798 15.50 10.05 4.87
CA LEU A 798 15.20 11.28 5.61
C LEU A 798 16.27 11.56 6.65
N VAL A 799 16.49 12.84 6.97
CA VAL A 799 17.28 13.22 8.15
C VAL A 799 16.66 12.63 9.44
N PRO A 800 17.49 12.18 10.39
CA PRO A 800 17.03 11.49 11.59
C PRO A 800 16.39 12.46 12.56
N ILE A 801 15.38 11.95 13.27
CA ILE A 801 14.65 12.71 14.29
C ILE A 801 15.34 12.55 15.62
N MET A 802 15.59 13.67 16.27
CA MET A 802 16.19 13.72 17.60
C MET A 802 15.12 13.90 18.69
N TYR A 803 14.00 14.57 18.37
CA TYR A 803 12.92 14.82 19.32
C TYR A 803 11.58 15.05 18.62
N ARG A 804 10.49 14.60 19.26
CA ARG A 804 9.11 14.95 18.94
C ARG A 804 8.34 15.22 20.23
N GLY A 805 7.55 16.28 20.27
CA GLY A 805 6.70 16.58 21.42
C GLY A 805 6.55 18.08 21.68
N PRO A 806 6.12 18.47 22.89
CA PRO A 806 6.03 19.87 23.29
C PRO A 806 7.38 20.60 23.11
N ARG A 807 7.34 21.87 22.69
CA ARG A 807 8.57 22.66 22.50
C ARG A 807 9.48 22.61 23.75
N PRO A 808 10.74 22.11 23.63
CA PRO A 808 11.70 22.15 24.73
C PRO A 808 12.08 23.58 25.14
N THR A 809 12.54 23.73 26.38
CA THR A 809 13.09 25.02 26.83
C THR A 809 14.37 25.38 26.07
N ASP A 810 14.70 26.67 26.00
CA ASP A 810 15.90 27.14 25.31
C ASP A 810 17.20 26.51 25.86
N ASN A 811 17.25 26.18 27.15
CA ASN A 811 18.40 25.48 27.74
C ASN A 811 18.52 24.06 27.19
N VAL A 812 17.41 23.33 27.05
CA VAL A 812 17.43 21.98 26.45
C VAL A 812 17.85 22.06 24.98
N LEU A 813 17.35 23.04 24.23
CA LEU A 813 17.74 23.24 22.83
C LEU A 813 19.24 23.53 22.67
N LYS A 814 19.86 24.25 23.62
CA LYS A 814 21.32 24.48 23.65
C LYS A 814 22.12 23.22 23.94
N GLU A 815 21.63 22.33 24.79
CA GLU A 815 22.33 21.07 25.06
C GLU A 815 22.23 20.10 23.87
N MET A 816 21.10 20.11 23.15
CA MET A 816 20.86 19.20 22.02
C MET A 816 21.86 19.37 20.87
N VAL A 817 22.48 20.54 20.68
CA VAL A 817 23.52 20.71 19.63
C VAL A 817 24.85 20.02 19.97
N HIS A 818 25.00 19.54 21.20
CA HIS A 818 26.16 18.76 21.65
C HIS A 818 25.90 17.25 21.66
N TYR A 819 24.69 16.81 21.26
CA TYR A 819 24.36 15.39 21.20
C TYR A 819 25.17 14.68 20.10
N PRO A 820 25.44 13.38 20.26
CA PRO A 820 26.15 12.60 19.26
C PRO A 820 25.37 12.56 17.93
N SER A 821 26.10 12.70 16.83
CA SER A 821 25.56 12.55 15.47
C SER A 821 25.27 11.09 15.16
N HIS A 822 24.25 10.83 14.35
CA HIS A 822 23.98 9.49 13.82
C HIS A 822 25.05 9.04 12.81
N PHE A 823 25.75 9.99 12.17
CA PHE A 823 26.53 9.73 10.97
C PHE A 823 28.05 9.67 11.18
N TYR A 824 28.55 10.00 12.37
CA TYR A 824 29.98 9.87 12.73
C TYR A 824 30.19 9.93 14.25
N ASP A 825 31.45 9.74 14.68
CA ASP A 825 31.83 9.77 16.09
C ASP A 825 32.17 11.20 16.56
N GLY A 826 31.14 12.05 16.63
CA GLY A 826 31.23 13.42 17.12
C GLY A 826 29.87 14.09 17.28
N PRO A 827 29.82 15.37 17.70
CA PRO A 827 28.56 16.07 17.92
C PRO A 827 27.86 16.42 16.60
N VAL A 828 26.54 16.61 16.63
CA VAL A 828 25.78 17.16 15.49
C VAL A 828 26.32 18.54 15.08
N GLU A 829 26.13 18.96 13.82
CA GLU A 829 26.40 20.35 13.41
C GLU A 829 25.52 21.32 14.21
N GLY A 830 24.28 20.90 14.39
CA GLY A 830 23.22 21.65 15.03
C GLY A 830 21.91 20.89 14.92
N ILE A 831 20.84 21.58 15.23
CA ILE A 831 19.48 21.05 15.16
C ILE A 831 18.61 21.93 14.26
N TYR A 832 17.70 21.29 13.55
CA TYR A 832 16.65 21.94 12.79
C TYR A 832 15.32 21.70 13.50
N VAL A 833 14.61 22.78 13.81
CA VAL A 833 13.45 22.79 14.70
C VAL A 833 12.24 23.27 13.91
N LYS A 834 11.20 22.43 13.86
CA LYS A 834 9.93 22.71 13.18
C LYS A 834 8.77 22.63 14.15
N GLU A 835 7.96 23.66 14.23
CA GLU A 835 6.66 23.62 14.88
C GLU A 835 5.60 23.25 13.84
N GLU A 836 4.88 22.16 14.09
CA GLU A 836 4.02 21.51 13.10
C GLU A 836 2.56 21.44 13.60
N HIS A 837 1.61 21.70 12.70
CA HIS A 837 0.18 21.66 12.99
C HIS A 837 -0.63 21.40 11.72
N ASN A 838 -1.59 20.47 11.79
CA ASN A 838 -2.53 20.14 10.71
C ASN A 838 -1.88 19.90 9.33
N GLY A 839 -0.81 19.09 9.25
CA GLY A 839 -0.19 18.76 7.96
C GLY A 839 0.87 19.76 7.49
N GLN A 840 1.12 20.84 8.24
CA GLN A 840 1.98 21.95 7.81
C GLN A 840 2.99 22.36 8.90
N VAL A 841 4.13 22.90 8.47
CA VAL A 841 5.10 23.56 9.35
C VAL A 841 4.69 25.03 9.50
N ILE A 842 4.42 25.43 10.74
CA ILE A 842 4.01 26.80 11.11
C ILE A 842 5.23 27.69 11.34
N ASN A 843 6.20 27.18 12.08
CA ASN A 843 7.46 27.87 12.36
C ASN A 843 8.63 26.93 12.10
N ARG A 844 9.74 27.47 11.58
CA ARG A 844 10.98 26.71 11.38
C ARG A 844 12.20 27.54 11.72
N GLY A 845 13.24 26.91 12.25
CA GLY A 845 14.50 27.57 12.55
C GLY A 845 15.61 26.57 12.83
N LYS A 846 16.84 27.07 12.86
CA LYS A 846 18.03 26.26 13.17
C LYS A 846 18.75 26.78 14.41
N ILE A 847 19.50 25.90 15.06
CA ILE A 847 20.47 26.23 16.10
C ILE A 847 21.74 25.46 15.75
N VAL A 848 22.87 26.17 15.69
CA VAL A 848 24.16 25.61 15.28
C VAL A 848 25.12 25.76 16.45
N ARG A 849 25.94 24.73 16.71
CA ARG A 849 26.87 24.74 17.84
C ARG A 849 27.94 25.83 17.68
N SER A 850 28.39 26.40 18.80
CA SER A 850 29.28 27.57 18.83
C SER A 850 30.66 27.36 18.22
N ASP A 851 31.18 26.14 18.31
CA ASP A 851 32.50 25.71 17.83
C ASP A 851 32.48 25.29 16.36
N PHE A 852 31.30 25.21 15.74
CA PHE A 852 31.18 24.92 14.32
C PHE A 852 31.51 26.17 13.51
N THR A 853 32.61 26.09 12.77
CA THR A 853 32.96 27.10 11.77
C THR A 853 32.53 26.58 10.42
N ALA A 854 31.45 27.12 9.85
CA ALA A 854 31.12 26.89 8.45
C ALA A 854 32.33 27.29 7.62
N GLY A 855 32.91 26.36 6.86
CA GLY A 855 34.20 26.54 6.18
C GLY A 855 34.28 27.77 5.28
N ILE A 856 34.58 28.94 5.86
CA ILE A 856 34.98 30.15 5.16
C ILE A 856 36.50 30.17 5.18
N THR A 857 37.10 29.77 4.07
CA THR A 857 38.22 30.48 3.46
C THR A 857 38.16 30.24 1.95
N GLU A 858 38.53 31.24 1.17
CA GLU A 858 38.42 31.39 -0.30
C GLU A 858 39.21 30.35 -1.13
N HIS A 859 39.29 29.10 -0.68
CA HIS A 859 40.16 28.04 -1.19
C HIS A 859 39.50 26.68 -1.42
N TRP A 860 38.19 26.51 -1.17
CA TRP A 860 37.49 25.24 -1.39
C TRP A 860 37.49 24.79 -2.86
N ASP A 861 37.41 25.71 -3.82
CA ASP A 861 37.48 25.39 -5.26
C ASP A 861 38.88 24.91 -5.71
N LYS A 862 39.91 25.04 -4.87
CA LYS A 862 41.31 24.71 -5.21
C LYS A 862 41.89 23.52 -4.43
N ALA A 863 41.23 23.06 -3.37
CA ALA A 863 41.66 21.89 -2.59
C ALA A 863 41.07 20.59 -3.18
N PRO A 864 41.79 19.46 -3.17
CA PRO A 864 41.24 18.18 -3.62
C PRO A 864 40.05 17.78 -2.73
N MET A 865 38.89 17.56 -3.36
CA MET A 865 37.65 17.18 -2.70
C MET A 865 37.82 15.90 -1.89
N LYS A 866 37.53 15.95 -0.59
CA LYS A 866 37.41 14.76 0.26
C LYS A 866 35.99 14.21 0.20
N LYS A 867 35.83 12.89 0.17
CA LYS A 867 34.52 12.22 0.17
C LYS A 867 34.14 11.79 1.59
N ASN A 868 32.85 11.87 1.91
CA ASN A 868 32.30 11.24 3.11
C ASN A 868 32.21 9.70 2.95
N GLY A 869 32.07 8.98 4.07
CA GLY A 869 31.85 7.54 4.11
C GLY A 869 30.36 7.16 4.18
N PHE A 870 29.99 6.09 3.47
CA PHE A 870 28.62 5.56 3.38
C PHE A 870 28.56 4.12 3.90
N LEU A 871 27.41 3.70 4.43
CA LEU A 871 27.21 2.34 4.98
C LEU A 871 27.01 1.27 3.89
N ILE A 872 26.65 1.67 2.68
CA ILE A 872 26.38 0.77 1.55
C ILE A 872 27.34 1.14 0.42
N ASP A 873 28.55 0.60 0.44
CA ASP A 873 29.45 0.62 -0.71
C ASP A 873 29.20 -0.65 -1.54
N GLY A 874 28.23 -0.57 -2.45
CA GLY A 874 28.02 -1.55 -3.52
C GLY A 874 28.27 -0.89 -4.87
N ASP A 875 29.40 -1.25 -5.49
CA ASP A 875 29.80 -0.98 -6.88
C ASP A 875 29.89 0.49 -7.34
N ASP A 876 30.98 1.14 -6.97
CA ASP A 876 31.64 2.16 -7.81
C ASP A 876 33.16 1.85 -7.81
N ILE A 877 33.56 0.78 -8.51
CA ILE A 877 34.95 0.56 -8.92
C ILE A 877 35.13 1.20 -10.31
N GLU A 878 35.95 2.26 -10.29
CA GLU A 878 36.56 3.05 -11.39
C GLU A 878 35.70 4.04 -12.20
#